data_AF-A0A1Q7YU26-F1
#
_entry.id   AF-A0A1Q7YU26-F1
#
_cell.length_a   1.000
_cell.length_b   1.000
_cell.length_c   1.000
_cell.angle_alpha   90.00
_cell.angle_beta   90.00
_cell.angle_gamma   90.00
#
_symmetry.space_group_name_H-M   'P 1'
#
loop_
_entity.id
_entity.type
_entity.pdbx_description
1 polymer ?
#
loop_
_entity_poly.entity_id
_entity_poly.type
_entity_poly.pdbx_seq_one_letter_code
_entity_poly.pdbx_strand_id
1 'polypeptide(L)'
;MGASTLLIPSGRAASPPSGTITDTSTGTSWTGQFYAASSVALPDQCPPSLDPLNLICDHFFLTLSLPGGASFWQTHVGSVVITIQWGSSDNDFDLYIYRQSDGQQVASSASGGTVSEQVALQSPLPGTYEVRVVPFLVTLSGYTGTAQLFFINQPPTQNPTFPTGGLAFSPATVVDPQRTEGEPLNHIDKYGNIWETGPWGFSTAQGFVARSTDNGDSFHIVSPNGLRPNPAASGGGDTDIITDDQGFTYFADLEGLADVGVAVSNDGGNNWRENSLSVLPGADRQWLAIDNGPTNSTLDNTVFLAFNQLVVGWQVLSSPGSTGFNDPTGGFLYTNAAGSPTAAVTTDDRCGRLLLDPFNRMIYLPCNNGDHVDIWKAHVDPGQRTGLQFSLGTTPASPGGQIGLGRLFSDVAVDAAGNIYAVWVDIRNNNVYYSASPSAGTNTGNTNSWTAPVQINGDPANSNVMPWAVAGSAGILDVAFYGTDIRGDPNTFPSWYNNRIAATTVKWYTYFVQVRSATTNTPTINQVKASEHPTDYGQICTGGLGCTTSGGDRTLADFFTLAIDANGAARIVINDLTNQHHGAALFQLTQTAGPSALGTTLTPSTSNTATGVTDPSGDAQVLHYSPAGAGANQPALDIVSLQLSQPNQAHITVTLTLQSLSSLLPPPGNTGLVWLTRWQFLSTGDTGEESYRIFYLGANSTAGQPPVFFAGTGTSATPTGVMGNGCITNTPQNCKVILYPNEMSETGSINAAKNTITVTAPLTDIGNPVKGDMLYSVTALTFAFTTPNKILTDADATRVFDYVLGKGPQPTCPPGSTCKVTGGGYIFVDQQQDHGTFTIAVAVDPTGRIRGKAAYTDPAADLGFRTTLITSAIFNRNTATISGTGAANNASTNFSIGVQDKAEPGAGQDTFSINLQTGYSKSGVLQGGNIQIH
;
A
#
# COMPACT_ATOMS: atom_id res chain seq x y z
N MET A 1 65.65 -27.44 -18.48
CA MET A 1 65.75 -26.26 -17.60
C MET A 1 64.97 -25.14 -18.28
N GLY A 2 63.91 -24.55 -17.72
CA GLY A 2 63.35 -24.65 -16.37
C GLY A 2 61.82 -24.58 -16.38
N ALA A 3 61.23 -25.06 -15.29
CA ALA A 3 59.81 -24.92 -15.00
C ALA A 3 59.53 -23.46 -14.60
N SER A 4 58.67 -22.77 -15.35
CA SER A 4 58.03 -21.56 -14.85
C SER A 4 56.76 -21.97 -14.13
N THR A 5 56.86 -22.07 -12.81
CA THR A 5 55.74 -22.17 -11.88
C THR A 5 54.92 -20.88 -12.02
N LEU A 6 53.74 -20.96 -12.63
CA LEU A 6 52.77 -19.86 -12.58
C LEU A 6 52.19 -19.84 -11.17
N LEU A 7 52.68 -18.94 -10.32
CA LEU A 7 52.08 -18.64 -9.03
C LEU A 7 50.67 -18.10 -9.26
N ILE A 8 49.66 -18.91 -8.95
CA ILE A 8 48.28 -18.44 -8.78
C ILE A 8 48.31 -17.46 -7.59
N PRO A 9 47.80 -16.22 -7.71
CA PRO A 9 47.71 -15.33 -6.56
C PRO A 9 46.84 -16.01 -5.50
N SER A 10 47.38 -16.23 -4.31
CA SER A 10 46.59 -16.56 -3.12
C SER A 10 45.52 -15.49 -2.94
N GLY A 11 44.25 -15.89 -2.81
CA GLY A 11 43.12 -15.00 -2.60
C GLY A 11 43.44 -13.97 -1.52
N ARG A 12 43.38 -12.69 -1.87
CA ARG A 12 43.52 -11.60 -0.90
C ARG A 12 42.11 -11.23 -0.48
N ALA A 13 41.78 -11.40 0.80
CA ALA A 13 40.62 -10.78 1.43
C ALA A 13 40.59 -9.27 1.16
N ALA A 14 39.45 -8.63 1.44
CA ALA A 14 39.26 -7.19 1.38
C ALA A 14 40.49 -6.46 1.96
N SER A 15 41.05 -5.53 1.20
CA SER A 15 42.28 -4.83 1.52
C SER A 15 42.06 -3.32 1.44
N PRO A 16 42.06 -2.59 2.57
CA PRO A 16 42.14 -3.11 3.95
C PRO A 16 40.88 -3.92 4.33
N PRO A 17 40.94 -4.81 5.35
CA PRO A 17 39.78 -5.65 5.76
C PRO A 17 38.74 -4.89 6.59
N SER A 18 39.02 -3.63 6.92
CA SER A 18 38.13 -2.75 7.65
C SER A 18 38.40 -1.30 7.31
N GLY A 19 37.41 -0.45 7.55
CA GLY A 19 37.52 1.00 7.39
C GLY A 19 36.64 1.70 8.41
N THR A 20 36.98 2.96 8.70
CA THR A 20 36.18 3.79 9.62
C THR A 20 35.74 5.05 8.89
N ILE A 21 34.45 5.35 8.98
CA ILE A 21 33.87 6.61 8.53
C ILE A 21 33.42 7.43 9.74
N THR A 22 33.71 8.72 9.70
CA THR A 22 33.35 9.70 10.73
C THR A 22 32.75 10.94 10.08
N ASP A 23 32.26 11.87 10.89
CA ASP A 23 31.79 13.19 10.43
C ASP A 23 32.88 14.03 9.74
N THR A 24 34.16 13.75 10.01
CA THR A 24 35.31 14.46 9.42
C THR A 24 36.09 13.64 8.38
N SER A 25 35.89 12.32 8.36
CA SER A 25 36.42 11.41 7.35
C SER A 25 35.25 10.62 6.77
N THR A 26 34.56 11.25 5.82
CA THR A 26 33.25 10.81 5.33
C THR A 26 33.30 9.64 4.36
N GLY A 27 34.46 9.05 4.09
CA GLY A 27 34.53 7.91 3.19
C GLY A 27 35.69 6.98 3.44
N THR A 28 35.53 5.74 2.99
CA THR A 28 36.58 4.71 2.94
C THR A 28 36.43 3.91 1.66
N SER A 29 37.52 3.31 1.20
CA SER A 29 37.51 2.38 0.07
C SER A 29 38.37 1.15 0.36
N TRP A 30 38.09 0.06 -0.35
CA TRP A 30 38.87 -1.16 -0.28
C TRP A 30 38.94 -1.84 -1.64
N THR A 31 39.99 -2.64 -1.84
CA THR A 31 40.05 -3.60 -2.95
C THR A 31 39.53 -4.93 -2.45
N GLY A 32 38.53 -5.47 -3.12
CA GLY A 32 37.92 -6.76 -2.81
C GLY A 32 38.72 -7.95 -3.30
N GLN A 33 38.31 -9.13 -2.86
CA GLN A 33 38.93 -10.38 -3.26
C GLN A 33 38.81 -10.68 -4.75
N PHE A 34 39.89 -11.26 -5.30
CA PHE A 34 39.91 -11.81 -6.65
C PHE A 34 39.58 -13.30 -6.64
N TYR A 35 38.65 -13.70 -7.49
CA TYR A 35 38.19 -15.09 -7.64
C TYR A 35 38.58 -15.62 -9.02
N ALA A 36 39.31 -16.75 -9.02
CA ALA A 36 39.64 -17.45 -10.27
C ALA A 36 38.38 -18.07 -10.90
N ALA A 37 37.56 -18.71 -10.09
CA ALA A 37 36.19 -19.13 -10.38
C ALA A 37 35.45 -19.32 -9.04
N SER A 38 34.18 -18.92 -8.95
CA SER A 38 33.34 -19.13 -7.77
C SER A 38 31.86 -19.17 -8.14
N SER A 39 31.10 -19.93 -7.36
CA SER A 39 29.64 -19.98 -7.44
C SER A 39 29.04 -20.21 -6.05
N VAL A 40 28.74 -19.13 -5.32
CA VAL A 40 28.20 -19.18 -3.96
C VAL A 40 26.74 -18.75 -3.98
N ALA A 41 25.82 -19.65 -3.65
CA ALA A 41 24.40 -19.42 -3.90
C ALA A 41 23.69 -18.56 -2.83
N LEU A 42 24.20 -18.53 -1.59
CA LEU A 42 23.56 -17.85 -0.46
C LEU A 42 24.59 -17.27 0.52
N PRO A 43 24.33 -16.10 1.14
CA PRO A 43 25.26 -15.47 2.09
C PRO A 43 25.44 -16.25 3.40
N ASP A 44 24.48 -17.12 3.77
CA ASP A 44 24.56 -17.95 4.98
C ASP A 44 25.56 -19.11 4.88
N GLN A 45 26.08 -19.37 3.67
CA GLN A 45 27.11 -20.39 3.46
C GLN A 45 28.49 -19.94 3.95
N CYS A 46 28.67 -18.65 4.18
CA CYS A 46 29.96 -18.02 4.47
C CYS A 46 29.88 -16.88 5.49
N PRO A 47 29.17 -16.97 6.64
CA PRO A 47 29.34 -15.97 7.70
C PRO A 47 30.78 -16.01 8.25
N PRO A 48 31.30 -14.93 8.87
CA PRO A 48 32.67 -14.88 9.38
C PRO A 48 33.04 -16.02 10.35
N SER A 49 32.05 -16.58 11.05
CA SER A 49 32.25 -17.75 11.93
C SER A 49 32.51 -19.06 11.18
N LEU A 50 32.02 -19.19 9.95
CA LEU A 50 32.19 -20.36 9.09
C LEU A 50 33.24 -20.14 7.99
N ASP A 51 33.49 -18.88 7.62
CA ASP A 51 34.52 -18.46 6.67
C ASP A 51 35.52 -17.45 7.27
N PRO A 52 36.26 -17.81 8.34
CA PRO A 52 37.15 -16.87 9.04
C PRO A 52 38.38 -16.45 8.23
N LEU A 53 38.60 -17.07 7.06
CA LEU A 53 39.74 -16.84 6.18
C LEU A 53 39.32 -16.20 4.84
N ASN A 54 38.05 -15.81 4.68
CA ASN A 54 37.48 -15.26 3.44
C ASN A 54 37.74 -16.16 2.22
N LEU A 55 37.65 -17.48 2.37
CA LEU A 55 37.90 -18.43 1.28
C LEU A 55 36.69 -18.60 0.37
N ILE A 56 35.48 -18.30 0.85
CA ILE A 56 34.20 -18.49 0.16
C ILE A 56 33.59 -17.13 -0.20
N CYS A 57 33.48 -16.24 0.77
CA CYS A 57 33.01 -14.87 0.60
C CYS A 57 34.06 -13.88 1.05
N ASP A 58 33.89 -12.61 0.68
CA ASP A 58 34.76 -11.55 1.16
C ASP A 58 34.05 -10.69 2.20
N HIS A 59 34.76 -10.34 3.27
CA HIS A 59 34.22 -9.62 4.41
C HIS A 59 35.04 -8.35 4.66
N PHE A 60 34.36 -7.20 4.60
CA PHE A 60 34.92 -5.90 4.97
C PHE A 60 34.16 -5.32 6.16
N PHE A 61 34.85 -4.92 7.22
CA PHE A 61 34.21 -4.37 8.41
C PHE A 61 34.22 -2.84 8.41
N LEU A 62 33.05 -2.24 8.20
CA LEU A 62 32.85 -0.78 8.21
C LEU A 62 32.45 -0.32 9.61
N THR A 63 33.25 0.55 10.23
CA THR A 63 32.89 1.21 11.49
C THR A 63 32.38 2.62 11.23
N LEU A 64 31.14 2.89 11.61
CA LEU A 64 30.56 4.23 11.63
C LEU A 64 30.73 4.84 13.02
N SER A 65 31.60 5.84 13.14
CA SER A 65 31.88 6.53 14.39
C SER A 65 31.46 8.00 14.30
N LEU A 66 30.30 8.31 14.87
CA LEU A 66 29.72 9.66 14.86
C LEU A 66 29.75 10.32 16.25
N PRO A 67 29.99 11.63 16.36
CA PRO A 67 29.96 12.36 17.63
C PRO A 67 28.64 12.17 18.39
N GLY A 68 28.72 11.82 19.68
CA GLY A 68 27.52 11.57 20.50
C GLY A 68 26.82 10.23 20.22
N GLY A 69 27.36 9.40 19.32
CA GLY A 69 26.76 8.11 18.98
C GLY A 69 25.37 8.31 18.36
N ALA A 70 24.38 7.53 18.80
CA ALA A 70 23.03 7.57 18.24
C ALA A 70 22.36 8.96 18.29
N SER A 71 22.78 9.85 19.21
CA SER A 71 22.24 11.22 19.28
C SER A 71 22.71 12.13 18.15
N PHE A 72 23.70 11.72 17.34
CA PHE A 72 24.15 12.49 16.17
C PHE A 72 22.98 12.80 15.23
N TRP A 73 22.12 11.81 14.98
CA TRP A 73 20.96 11.91 14.10
C TRP A 73 19.79 12.72 14.69
N GLN A 74 19.90 13.22 15.92
CA GLN A 74 18.95 14.20 16.47
C GLN A 74 19.24 15.63 15.99
N THR A 75 20.44 15.86 15.46
CA THR A 75 20.90 17.17 14.98
C THR A 75 21.36 17.15 13.52
N HIS A 76 21.36 15.97 12.91
CA HIS A 76 21.79 15.75 11.55
C HIS A 76 20.83 14.80 10.85
N VAL A 77 20.71 14.94 9.53
CA VAL A 77 20.03 13.98 8.66
C VAL A 77 21.05 13.51 7.63
N GLY A 78 21.08 12.21 7.34
CA GLY A 78 22.08 11.66 6.45
C GLY A 78 22.00 10.16 6.25
N SER A 79 22.88 9.63 5.42
CA SER A 79 22.98 8.23 5.04
C SER A 79 24.42 7.76 4.92
N VAL A 80 24.62 6.44 4.94
CA VAL A 80 25.88 5.79 4.53
C VAL A 80 25.60 4.96 3.29
N VAL A 81 26.19 5.34 2.16
CA VAL A 81 26.09 4.61 0.89
C VAL A 81 27.29 3.68 0.77
N ILE A 82 27.04 2.40 0.52
CA ILE A 82 28.04 1.35 0.36
C ILE A 82 27.90 0.81 -1.06
N THR A 83 28.98 0.83 -1.84
CA THR A 83 28.99 0.40 -3.24
C THR A 83 30.12 -0.59 -3.47
N ILE A 84 29.88 -1.64 -4.27
CA ILE A 84 30.92 -2.48 -4.86
C ILE A 84 30.83 -2.44 -6.38
N GLN A 85 31.96 -2.56 -7.08
CA GLN A 85 32.04 -2.48 -8.55
C GLN A 85 33.04 -3.48 -9.11
N TRP A 86 32.79 -4.03 -10.30
CA TRP A 86 33.66 -5.01 -10.97
C TRP A 86 33.70 -4.80 -12.49
N GLY A 87 34.57 -5.53 -13.19
CA GLY A 87 34.98 -5.20 -14.55
C GLY A 87 34.09 -5.67 -15.71
N SER A 88 33.18 -6.63 -15.50
CA SER A 88 32.33 -7.19 -16.56
C SER A 88 31.00 -7.70 -16.01
N SER A 89 29.91 -7.44 -16.74
CA SER A 89 28.55 -7.92 -16.47
C SER A 89 28.38 -9.43 -16.61
N ASP A 90 29.38 -10.14 -17.14
CA ASP A 90 29.42 -11.60 -17.15
C ASP A 90 29.72 -12.19 -15.77
N ASN A 91 30.16 -11.35 -14.82
CA ASN A 91 30.37 -11.73 -13.41
C ASN A 91 29.27 -11.14 -12.54
N ASP A 92 29.00 -11.83 -11.44
CA ASP A 92 27.94 -11.49 -10.50
C ASP A 92 28.45 -11.56 -9.06
N PHE A 93 28.48 -10.40 -8.39
CA PHE A 93 28.83 -10.26 -6.99
C PHE A 93 27.65 -9.65 -6.24
N ASP A 94 27.20 -10.31 -5.18
CA ASP A 94 26.12 -9.79 -4.32
C ASP A 94 26.70 -9.09 -3.08
N LEU A 95 25.99 -8.07 -2.59
CA LEU A 95 26.34 -7.24 -1.45
C LEU A 95 25.33 -7.43 -0.32
N TYR A 96 25.80 -7.76 0.89
CA TYR A 96 24.97 -7.87 2.10
C TYR A 96 25.60 -7.12 3.27
N ILE A 97 24.80 -6.41 4.06
CA ILE A 97 25.26 -5.61 5.20
C ILE A 97 24.67 -6.15 6.50
N TYR A 98 25.52 -6.55 7.45
CA TYR A 98 25.11 -7.04 8.76
C TYR A 98 25.59 -6.12 9.87
N ARG A 99 24.70 -5.68 10.75
CA ARG A 99 25.06 -4.93 11.95
C ARG A 99 25.61 -5.87 13.00
N GLN A 100 26.82 -5.61 13.49
CA GLN A 100 27.52 -6.54 14.39
C GLN A 100 26.95 -6.58 15.81
N SER A 101 26.26 -5.53 16.25
CA SER A 101 25.72 -5.48 17.62
C SER A 101 24.62 -6.51 17.89
N ASP A 102 23.87 -6.90 16.86
CA ASP A 102 22.70 -7.79 16.95
C ASP A 102 22.68 -8.89 15.87
N GLY A 103 23.66 -8.88 14.95
CA GLY A 103 23.76 -9.86 13.87
C GLY A 103 22.71 -9.71 12.77
N GLN A 104 21.94 -8.62 12.77
CA GLN A 104 20.88 -8.42 11.78
C GLN A 104 21.43 -7.96 10.42
N GLN A 105 20.91 -8.54 9.34
CA GLN A 105 21.07 -7.98 8.00
C GLN A 105 20.25 -6.69 7.88
N VAL A 106 20.91 -5.56 7.63
CA VAL A 106 20.29 -4.23 7.57
C VAL A 106 20.14 -3.68 6.16
N ALA A 107 20.84 -4.25 5.18
CA ALA A 107 20.69 -3.94 3.75
C ALA A 107 21.31 -5.04 2.88
N SER A 108 20.92 -5.12 1.61
CA SER A 108 21.55 -5.97 0.60
C SER A 108 21.21 -5.51 -0.82
N SER A 109 22.02 -5.91 -1.79
CA SER A 109 21.84 -5.67 -3.23
C SER A 109 22.48 -6.86 -3.97
N ALA A 110 21.75 -7.54 -4.86
CA ALA A 110 22.13 -8.84 -5.45
C ALA A 110 21.62 -8.97 -6.91
N SER A 111 22.04 -8.05 -7.78
CA SER A 111 21.52 -7.88 -9.15
C SER A 111 22.48 -8.42 -10.21
N GLY A 112 22.12 -9.55 -10.82
CA GLY A 112 22.89 -10.14 -11.92
C GLY A 112 22.89 -9.30 -13.22
N GLY A 113 23.94 -9.46 -14.03
CA GLY A 113 24.10 -8.74 -15.31
C GLY A 113 24.51 -7.27 -15.15
N THR A 114 24.87 -6.84 -13.95
CA THR A 114 25.36 -5.49 -13.64
C THR A 114 26.89 -5.47 -13.51
N VAL A 115 27.47 -4.30 -13.27
CA VAL A 115 28.89 -4.14 -12.93
C VAL A 115 29.08 -3.52 -11.53
N SER A 116 28.01 -3.44 -10.75
CA SER A 116 28.01 -2.82 -9.43
C SER A 116 26.79 -3.18 -8.59
N GLU A 117 26.99 -3.30 -7.27
CA GLU A 117 25.92 -3.32 -6.27
C GLU A 117 26.02 -2.10 -5.35
N GLN A 118 24.89 -1.58 -4.90
CA GLN A 118 24.85 -0.42 -4.00
C GLN A 118 23.71 -0.53 -2.98
N VAL A 119 23.98 -0.11 -1.75
CA VAL A 119 22.98 0.05 -0.69
C VAL A 119 23.17 1.37 0.05
N ALA A 120 22.08 1.95 0.56
CA ALA A 120 22.12 3.13 1.42
C ALA A 120 21.50 2.81 2.78
N LEU A 121 22.26 3.06 3.84
CA LEU A 121 21.75 3.01 5.21
C LEU A 121 21.33 4.42 5.60
N GLN A 122 20.04 4.68 5.83
CA GLN A 122 19.56 5.98 6.28
C GLN A 122 19.73 6.12 7.80
N SER A 123 20.39 7.20 8.23
CA SER A 123 20.68 7.53 9.64
C SER A 123 21.10 6.31 10.49
N PRO A 124 22.07 5.50 10.02
CA PRO A 124 22.44 4.24 10.66
C PRO A 124 22.96 4.46 12.09
N LEU A 125 22.60 3.55 13.00
CA LEU A 125 23.19 3.53 14.34
C LEU A 125 24.72 3.48 14.24
N PRO A 126 25.46 4.39 14.91
CA PRO A 126 26.90 4.26 15.00
C PRO A 126 27.30 2.90 15.58
N GLY A 127 28.31 2.28 14.98
CA GLY A 127 28.68 0.90 15.27
C GLY A 127 29.40 0.25 14.10
N THR A 128 29.71 -1.04 14.24
CA THR A 128 30.39 -1.82 13.20
C THR A 128 29.38 -2.60 12.38
N TYR A 129 29.55 -2.54 11.07
CA TYR A 129 28.81 -3.25 10.05
C TYR A 129 29.77 -4.19 9.31
N GLU A 130 29.35 -5.42 9.08
CA GLU A 130 30.00 -6.33 8.14
C GLU A 130 29.40 -6.08 6.76
N VAL A 131 30.27 -5.77 5.80
CA VAL A 131 29.99 -5.76 4.38
C VAL A 131 30.43 -7.12 3.83
N ARG A 132 29.47 -8.01 3.59
CA ARG A 132 29.69 -9.34 3.04
C ARG A 132 29.45 -9.30 1.54
N VAL A 133 30.48 -9.66 0.77
CA VAL A 133 30.41 -9.75 -0.68
C VAL A 133 30.46 -11.21 -1.10
N VAL A 134 29.38 -11.66 -1.72
CA VAL A 134 29.19 -13.05 -2.14
C VAL A 134 29.50 -13.15 -3.64
N PRO A 135 30.50 -13.95 -4.06
CA PRO A 135 30.78 -14.17 -5.47
C PRO A 135 29.77 -15.19 -6.05
N PHE A 136 28.56 -14.72 -6.38
CA PHE A 136 27.43 -15.55 -6.81
C PHE A 136 27.75 -16.36 -8.07
N LEU A 137 28.32 -15.70 -9.08
CA LEU A 137 28.83 -16.35 -10.28
C LEU A 137 29.98 -15.54 -10.87
N VAL A 138 31.22 -15.94 -10.56
CA VAL A 138 32.41 -15.15 -10.89
C VAL A 138 33.47 -16.01 -11.55
N THR A 139 34.08 -15.52 -12.63
CA THR A 139 35.27 -16.11 -13.26
C THR A 139 36.32 -15.04 -13.56
N LEU A 140 37.55 -15.26 -13.09
CA LEU A 140 38.71 -14.37 -13.28
C LEU A 140 38.41 -12.89 -12.99
N SER A 141 37.68 -12.60 -11.91
CA SER A 141 37.28 -11.23 -11.57
C SER A 141 37.44 -10.96 -10.07
N GLY A 142 37.58 -9.68 -9.75
CA GLY A 142 37.52 -9.13 -8.41
C GLY A 142 36.70 -7.86 -8.42
N TYR A 143 36.50 -7.26 -7.25
CA TYR A 143 35.70 -6.05 -7.11
C TYR A 143 36.47 -4.96 -6.35
N THR A 144 35.99 -3.73 -6.42
CA THR A 144 36.40 -2.61 -5.56
C THR A 144 35.20 -2.09 -4.79
N GLY A 145 35.39 -1.71 -3.54
CA GLY A 145 34.32 -1.20 -2.70
C GLY A 145 34.57 0.19 -2.14
N THR A 146 33.48 0.94 -1.92
CA THR A 146 33.48 2.24 -1.27
C THR A 146 32.34 2.33 -0.25
N ALA A 147 32.56 3.09 0.82
CA ALA A 147 31.50 3.51 1.72
C ALA A 147 31.62 5.02 1.95
N GLN A 148 30.51 5.74 1.83
CA GLN A 148 30.46 7.20 1.94
C GLN A 148 29.32 7.65 2.84
N LEU A 149 29.64 8.47 3.83
CA LEU A 149 28.73 9.17 4.72
C LEU A 149 28.31 10.50 4.11
N PHE A 150 27.01 10.71 3.96
CA PHE A 150 26.40 11.98 3.58
C PHE A 150 25.56 12.49 4.73
N PHE A 151 25.71 13.74 5.13
CA PHE A 151 24.87 14.33 6.15
C PHE A 151 24.79 15.85 6.02
N ILE A 152 23.72 16.43 6.56
CA ILE A 152 23.55 17.87 6.75
C ILE A 152 23.35 18.17 8.24
N ASN A 153 23.92 19.27 8.71
CA ASN A 153 23.79 19.76 10.09
C ASN A 153 22.50 20.58 10.25
N GLN A 154 21.38 19.87 10.16
CA GLN A 154 20.06 20.39 10.48
C GLN A 154 19.36 19.34 11.36
N PRO A 155 18.93 19.69 12.59
CA PRO A 155 18.05 18.82 13.35
C PRO A 155 16.82 18.56 12.47
N PRO A 156 16.27 17.33 12.45
CA PRO A 156 14.97 17.13 11.84
C PRO A 156 14.03 18.14 12.49
N THR A 157 13.47 19.07 11.70
CA THR A 157 12.49 20.02 12.19
C THR A 157 11.40 19.20 12.87
N GLN A 158 11.27 19.32 14.20
CA GLN A 158 10.23 18.61 14.90
C GLN A 158 8.91 19.09 14.32
N ASN A 159 8.11 18.15 13.83
CA ASN A 159 6.86 18.53 13.23
C ASN A 159 5.93 19.04 14.34
N PRO A 160 5.10 20.05 14.07
CA PRO A 160 4.12 20.52 15.03
C PRO A 160 3.17 19.38 15.41
N THR A 161 2.43 19.53 16.50
CA THR A 161 1.30 18.63 16.80
C THR A 161 0.01 19.39 16.58
N PHE A 162 -0.88 18.82 15.78
CA PHE A 162 -2.21 19.39 15.54
C PHE A 162 -3.29 18.57 16.25
N PRO A 163 -4.34 19.21 16.80
CA PRO A 163 -5.49 18.48 17.32
C PRO A 163 -6.25 17.80 16.17
N THR A 164 -7.07 16.80 16.48
CA THR A 164 -7.94 16.16 15.48
C THR A 164 -9.15 17.01 15.12
N GLY A 165 -9.51 18.00 15.95
CA GLY A 165 -10.72 18.81 15.77
C GLY A 165 -12.03 18.00 15.82
N GLY A 166 -11.99 16.74 16.27
CA GLY A 166 -13.13 15.82 16.21
C GLY A 166 -13.36 15.18 14.83
N LEU A 167 -12.43 15.34 13.88
CA LEU A 167 -12.44 14.63 12.60
C LEU A 167 -12.39 13.11 12.85
N ALA A 168 -13.25 12.37 12.17
CA ALA A 168 -13.25 10.91 12.18
C ALA A 168 -13.70 10.36 10.83
N PHE A 169 -13.19 9.17 10.50
CA PHE A 169 -13.47 8.46 9.26
C PHE A 169 -14.16 7.12 9.55
N SER A 170 -14.97 6.66 8.60
CA SER A 170 -15.56 5.32 8.60
C SER A 170 -14.49 4.24 8.38
N PRO A 171 -14.82 2.97 8.66
CA PRO A 171 -14.11 1.84 8.03
C PRO A 171 -14.02 2.00 6.52
N ALA A 172 -13.00 1.41 5.91
CA ALA A 172 -12.67 1.61 4.50
C ALA A 172 -13.59 0.77 3.59
N THR A 173 -14.39 1.41 2.73
CA THR A 173 -15.24 0.68 1.76
C THR A 173 -14.37 0.04 0.69
N VAL A 174 -14.58 -1.24 0.38
CA VAL A 174 -13.94 -1.89 -0.78
C VAL A 174 -14.54 -1.35 -2.07
N VAL A 175 -13.72 -0.82 -2.98
CA VAL A 175 -14.20 -0.31 -4.28
C VAL A 175 -14.27 -1.43 -5.31
N ASP A 176 -13.19 -2.19 -5.51
CA ASP A 176 -13.21 -3.42 -6.30
C ASP A 176 -12.56 -4.57 -5.49
N PRO A 177 -13.29 -5.67 -5.25
CA PRO A 177 -12.77 -6.79 -4.45
C PRO A 177 -11.81 -7.71 -5.22
N GLN A 178 -11.68 -7.57 -6.54
CA GLN A 178 -10.81 -8.40 -7.38
C GLN A 178 -9.72 -7.60 -8.08
N ARG A 179 -10.07 -6.49 -8.74
CA ARG A 179 -9.12 -5.70 -9.54
C ARG A 179 -8.35 -4.75 -8.63
N THR A 180 -7.08 -4.58 -8.95
CA THR A 180 -6.16 -3.69 -8.23
C THR A 180 -5.71 -2.61 -9.19
N GLU A 181 -5.69 -1.35 -8.79
CA GLU A 181 -5.34 -0.23 -9.68
C GLU A 181 -4.43 0.73 -8.91
N GLY A 182 -3.35 1.20 -9.54
CA GLY A 182 -2.57 2.30 -8.95
C GLY A 182 -3.26 3.64 -9.22
N GLU A 183 -2.75 4.73 -8.65
CA GLU A 183 -3.23 6.11 -8.94
C GLU A 183 -4.75 6.33 -8.84
N PRO A 184 -5.43 5.87 -7.77
CA PRO A 184 -6.88 5.95 -7.72
C PRO A 184 -7.38 7.40 -7.69
N LEU A 185 -8.27 7.69 -8.65
CA LEU A 185 -8.94 8.97 -8.80
C LEU A 185 -10.43 8.84 -8.49
N ASN A 186 -10.99 9.78 -7.74
CA ASN A 186 -12.43 9.91 -7.56
C ASN A 186 -12.99 11.26 -8.00
N HIS A 187 -14.21 11.20 -8.52
CA HIS A 187 -15.02 12.36 -8.90
C HIS A 187 -16.45 12.17 -8.41
N ILE A 188 -17.00 13.19 -7.74
CA ILE A 188 -18.40 13.17 -7.27
C ILE A 188 -19.21 14.06 -8.19
N ASP A 189 -20.20 13.47 -8.87
CA ASP A 189 -21.06 14.23 -9.76
C ASP A 189 -22.13 15.04 -9.00
N LYS A 190 -22.81 15.94 -9.71
CA LYS A 190 -23.84 16.80 -9.12
C LYS A 190 -25.06 16.04 -8.56
N TYR A 191 -25.23 14.77 -8.89
CA TYR A 191 -26.28 13.91 -8.36
C TYR A 191 -25.82 13.10 -7.14
N GLY A 192 -24.55 13.23 -6.75
CA GLY A 192 -23.95 12.51 -5.63
C GLY A 192 -23.45 11.12 -5.97
N ASN A 193 -23.38 10.74 -7.25
CA ASN A 193 -22.73 9.48 -7.62
C ASN A 193 -21.22 9.65 -7.54
N ILE A 194 -20.55 8.61 -7.08
CA ILE A 194 -19.10 8.59 -6.94
C ILE A 194 -18.55 7.77 -8.10
N TRP A 195 -17.71 8.39 -8.90
CA TRP A 195 -16.95 7.76 -9.97
C TRP A 195 -15.54 7.54 -9.47
N GLU A 196 -15.02 6.33 -9.67
CA GLU A 196 -13.65 5.97 -9.35
C GLU A 196 -12.96 5.41 -10.59
N THR A 197 -11.67 5.69 -10.76
CA THR A 197 -10.85 5.11 -11.80
C THR A 197 -9.40 4.99 -11.38
N GLY A 198 -8.71 3.97 -11.86
CA GLY A 198 -7.25 3.92 -11.86
C GLY A 198 -6.66 3.07 -13.00
N PRO A 199 -5.36 3.23 -13.28
CA PRO A 199 -4.63 2.35 -14.18
C PRO A 199 -4.39 0.95 -13.60
N TRP A 200 -4.67 -0.07 -14.41
CA TRP A 200 -4.22 -1.43 -14.14
C TRP A 200 -2.78 -1.69 -14.63
N GLY A 201 -2.27 -0.81 -15.48
CA GLY A 201 -0.91 -0.76 -16.01
C GLY A 201 -0.79 -1.10 -17.49
N PHE A 202 0.25 -0.58 -18.14
CA PHE A 202 0.55 -0.85 -19.56
C PHE A 202 0.69 -2.34 -19.92
N SER A 203 1.04 -3.19 -18.95
CA SER A 203 1.17 -4.64 -19.15
C SER A 203 -0.19 -5.35 -19.36
N THR A 204 -1.31 -4.68 -19.09
CA THR A 204 -2.66 -5.21 -19.28
C THR A 204 -3.47 -4.46 -20.33
N ALA A 205 -3.02 -3.26 -20.70
CA ALA A 205 -3.75 -2.35 -21.60
C ALA A 205 -5.15 -1.97 -21.06
N GLN A 206 -5.34 -1.91 -19.73
CA GLN A 206 -6.61 -1.52 -19.10
C GLN A 206 -6.42 -0.49 -17.99
N GLY A 207 -7.40 0.40 -17.84
CA GLY A 207 -7.76 1.05 -16.59
C GLY A 207 -9.25 0.80 -16.35
N PHE A 208 -9.70 0.79 -15.10
CA PHE A 208 -11.11 0.52 -14.83
C PHE A 208 -11.82 1.79 -14.39
N VAL A 209 -13.16 1.71 -14.46
CA VAL A 209 -14.03 2.73 -13.89
C VAL A 209 -15.06 2.00 -13.06
N ALA A 210 -15.15 2.37 -11.79
CA ALA A 210 -16.21 1.95 -10.90
C ALA A 210 -17.14 3.13 -10.62
N ARG A 211 -18.39 2.82 -10.30
CA ARG A 211 -19.39 3.81 -9.90
C ARG A 211 -20.19 3.34 -8.71
N SER A 212 -20.37 4.24 -7.75
CA SER A 212 -21.32 4.12 -6.66
C SER A 212 -22.50 5.05 -6.89
N THR A 213 -23.72 4.52 -6.70
CA THR A 213 -24.98 5.28 -6.72
C THR A 213 -25.70 5.25 -5.36
N ASP A 214 -25.04 4.71 -4.34
CA ASP A 214 -25.59 4.44 -3.00
C ASP A 214 -24.78 5.13 -1.88
N ASN A 215 -24.22 6.30 -2.19
CA ASN A 215 -23.43 7.13 -1.26
C ASN A 215 -22.07 6.49 -0.84
N GLY A 216 -21.54 5.59 -1.67
CA GLY A 216 -20.25 4.94 -1.46
C GLY A 216 -20.30 3.73 -0.54
N ASP A 217 -21.47 3.11 -0.40
CA ASP A 217 -21.65 1.86 0.34
C ASP A 217 -21.22 0.65 -0.51
N SER A 218 -21.45 0.71 -1.83
CA SER A 218 -20.96 -0.24 -2.83
C SER A 218 -20.50 0.44 -4.13
N PHE A 219 -19.71 -0.27 -4.93
CA PHE A 219 -19.17 0.19 -6.22
C PHE A 219 -19.27 -0.92 -7.26
N HIS A 220 -19.58 -0.53 -8.50
CA HIS A 220 -19.77 -1.47 -9.61
C HIS A 220 -19.05 -0.99 -10.88
N ILE A 221 -18.47 -1.93 -11.63
CA ILE A 221 -17.72 -1.61 -12.86
C ILE A 221 -18.68 -1.22 -13.99
N VAL A 222 -18.47 -0.03 -14.57
CA VAL A 222 -19.39 0.54 -15.57
C VAL A 222 -19.13 0.11 -17.02
N SER A 223 -17.95 -0.41 -17.35
CA SER A 223 -17.54 -0.60 -18.74
C SER A 223 -18.22 -1.79 -19.44
N PRO A 224 -18.36 -1.78 -20.78
CA PRO A 224 -19.32 -2.62 -21.50
C PRO A 224 -19.05 -4.13 -21.52
N ASN A 225 -18.05 -4.64 -20.78
CA ASN A 225 -17.80 -6.06 -20.46
C ASN A 225 -16.71 -6.19 -19.36
N GLY A 226 -16.58 -5.22 -18.45
CA GLY A 226 -15.47 -5.20 -17.49
C GLY A 226 -14.09 -4.91 -18.11
N LEU A 227 -14.06 -4.20 -19.24
CA LEU A 227 -12.86 -3.67 -19.91
C LEU A 227 -12.65 -2.20 -19.53
N ARG A 228 -11.71 -1.49 -20.15
CA ARG A 228 -11.67 -0.02 -20.04
C ARG A 228 -12.76 0.65 -20.90
N PRO A 229 -13.19 1.88 -20.58
CA PRO A 229 -14.15 2.66 -21.38
C PRO A 229 -13.76 2.91 -22.85
N ASN A 230 -12.46 2.95 -23.17
CA ASN A 230 -11.87 3.15 -24.50
C ASN A 230 -10.98 1.94 -24.89
N PRO A 231 -11.54 0.81 -25.36
CA PRO A 231 -10.76 -0.38 -25.62
C PRO A 231 -9.83 -0.23 -26.84
N ALA A 232 -8.64 0.34 -26.64
CA ALA A 232 -7.56 0.40 -27.64
C ALA A 232 -6.54 -0.75 -27.47
N ALA A 233 -5.57 -0.83 -28.40
CA ALA A 233 -4.52 -1.86 -28.38
C ALA A 233 -3.45 -1.63 -27.28
N SER A 234 -3.28 -0.39 -26.82
CA SER A 234 -2.35 0.05 -25.77
C SER A 234 -3.05 0.99 -24.79
N GLY A 235 -2.74 0.89 -23.50
CA GLY A 235 -3.18 1.87 -22.48
C GLY A 235 -3.24 1.35 -21.06
N GLY A 236 -4.09 1.93 -20.22
CA GLY A 236 -4.09 1.65 -18.79
C GLY A 236 -2.89 2.25 -18.06
N GLY A 237 -2.40 3.41 -18.52
CA GLY A 237 -1.20 4.05 -17.99
C GLY A 237 -1.47 4.91 -16.76
N ASP A 238 -2.23 5.97 -17.03
CA ASP A 238 -2.79 6.94 -16.09
C ASP A 238 -4.27 7.07 -16.53
N THR A 239 -5.22 7.31 -15.63
CA THR A 239 -6.64 7.54 -15.98
C THR A 239 -7.20 8.78 -15.31
N ASP A 240 -8.22 9.39 -15.93
CA ASP A 240 -8.97 10.50 -15.34
C ASP A 240 -10.46 10.41 -15.72
N ILE A 241 -11.33 10.89 -14.84
CA ILE A 241 -12.78 10.89 -15.03
C ILE A 241 -13.44 12.14 -14.44
N ILE A 242 -14.33 12.75 -15.22
CA ILE A 242 -15.09 13.93 -14.79
C ILE A 242 -16.48 13.93 -15.44
N THR A 243 -17.45 14.61 -14.83
CA THR A 243 -18.80 14.79 -15.40
C THR A 243 -19.12 16.24 -15.69
N ASP A 244 -19.92 16.48 -16.73
CA ASP A 244 -20.55 17.78 -16.95
C ASP A 244 -21.82 17.96 -16.11
N ASP A 245 -22.42 19.15 -16.22
CA ASP A 245 -23.67 19.50 -15.56
C ASP A 245 -24.91 18.89 -16.21
N GLN A 246 -24.81 18.02 -17.22
CA GLN A 246 -25.90 17.11 -17.59
C GLN A 246 -25.75 15.74 -16.92
N GLY A 247 -24.55 15.42 -16.42
CA GLY A 247 -24.18 14.12 -15.91
C GLY A 247 -23.64 13.19 -16.99
N PHE A 248 -23.19 13.74 -18.12
CA PHE A 248 -22.38 12.97 -19.06
C PHE A 248 -20.98 12.84 -18.51
N THR A 249 -20.41 11.65 -18.67
CA THR A 249 -19.15 11.26 -18.05
C THR A 249 -18.08 11.17 -19.11
N TYR A 250 -16.96 11.84 -18.87
CA TYR A 250 -15.82 11.91 -19.76
C TYR A 250 -14.64 11.21 -19.09
N PHE A 251 -13.99 10.33 -19.84
CA PHE A 251 -12.89 9.51 -19.40
C PHE A 251 -11.68 9.76 -20.29
N ALA A 252 -10.48 9.78 -19.70
CA ALA A 252 -9.21 9.84 -20.42
C ALA A 252 -8.25 8.76 -19.91
N ASP A 253 -7.50 8.14 -20.81
CA ASP A 253 -6.50 7.12 -20.48
C ASP A 253 -5.25 7.27 -21.35
N LEU A 254 -4.10 7.09 -20.72
CA LEU A 254 -2.81 7.16 -21.39
C LEU A 254 -2.49 5.86 -22.11
N GLU A 255 -2.25 5.93 -23.42
CA GLU A 255 -2.05 4.76 -24.29
C GLU A 255 -0.58 4.35 -24.48
N GLY A 256 0.21 4.33 -23.39
CA GLY A 256 1.60 3.84 -23.44
C GLY A 256 2.55 4.79 -24.15
N LEU A 257 2.44 6.09 -23.86
CA LEU A 257 3.12 7.18 -24.58
C LEU A 257 2.79 7.25 -26.07
N ALA A 258 1.88 6.41 -26.60
CA ALA A 258 1.53 6.44 -28.02
C ALA A 258 0.43 7.47 -28.31
N ASP A 259 -0.55 7.58 -27.41
CA ASP A 259 -1.72 8.44 -27.56
C ASP A 259 -2.35 8.74 -26.18
N VAL A 260 -3.34 9.65 -26.17
CA VAL A 260 -4.33 9.76 -25.08
C VAL A 260 -5.69 9.39 -25.68
N GLY A 261 -6.25 8.28 -25.21
CA GLY A 261 -7.59 7.86 -25.58
C GLY A 261 -8.62 8.55 -24.69
N VAL A 262 -9.71 9.04 -25.28
CA VAL A 262 -10.84 9.58 -24.50
C VAL A 262 -12.13 8.85 -24.82
N ALA A 263 -13.04 8.78 -23.86
CA ALA A 263 -14.36 8.22 -24.05
C ALA A 263 -15.44 9.02 -23.32
N VAL A 264 -16.66 8.98 -23.85
CA VAL A 264 -17.82 9.62 -23.21
C VAL A 264 -18.95 8.62 -23.02
N SER A 265 -19.62 8.73 -21.89
CA SER A 265 -20.91 8.07 -21.62
C SER A 265 -21.99 9.11 -21.37
N ASN A 266 -23.17 8.88 -21.96
CA ASN A 266 -24.34 9.75 -21.79
C ASN A 266 -25.51 9.05 -21.08
N ASP A 267 -25.28 7.85 -20.56
CA ASP A 267 -26.29 6.97 -19.99
C ASP A 267 -25.81 6.31 -18.69
N GLY A 268 -24.96 7.03 -17.94
CA GLY A 268 -24.51 6.62 -16.62
C GLY A 268 -23.49 5.48 -16.64
N GLY A 269 -22.72 5.36 -17.72
CA GLY A 269 -21.66 4.37 -17.87
C GLY A 269 -22.06 3.13 -18.67
N ASN A 270 -23.34 2.95 -19.03
CA ASN A 270 -23.79 1.76 -19.74
C ASN A 270 -23.19 1.61 -21.14
N ASN A 271 -23.09 2.73 -21.87
CA ASN A 271 -22.46 2.79 -23.18
C ASN A 271 -21.37 3.87 -23.19
N TRP A 272 -20.28 3.54 -23.87
CA TRP A 272 -19.13 4.44 -24.05
C TRP A 272 -18.84 4.61 -25.53
N ARG A 273 -18.48 5.84 -25.90
CA ARG A 273 -18.06 6.20 -27.26
C ARG A 273 -16.66 6.76 -27.19
N GLU A 274 -15.75 6.07 -27.84
CA GLU A 274 -14.34 6.39 -27.86
C GLU A 274 -14.00 7.41 -28.95
N ASN A 275 -12.99 8.22 -28.67
CA ASN A 275 -12.29 9.04 -29.63
C ASN A 275 -10.79 9.06 -29.28
N SER A 276 -9.95 8.49 -30.13
CA SER A 276 -8.50 8.49 -29.93
C SER A 276 -7.90 9.81 -30.42
N LEU A 277 -7.02 10.44 -29.65
CA LEU A 277 -6.38 11.72 -30.01
C LEU A 277 -5.11 11.55 -30.87
N SER A 278 -5.11 10.52 -31.74
CA SER A 278 -3.99 9.71 -32.29
C SER A 278 -2.84 10.40 -33.05
N VAL A 279 -2.49 11.64 -32.71
CA VAL A 279 -1.51 12.44 -33.46
C VAL A 279 -0.34 12.97 -32.62
N LEU A 280 -0.25 12.65 -31.32
CA LEU A 280 0.80 13.19 -30.43
C LEU A 280 1.54 12.08 -29.65
N PRO A 281 2.46 11.34 -30.29
CA PRO A 281 3.32 10.39 -29.58
C PRO A 281 4.16 11.10 -28.53
N GLY A 282 4.48 10.43 -27.43
CA GLY A 282 5.15 10.99 -26.26
C GLY A 282 4.24 11.78 -25.32
N ALA A 283 2.93 11.52 -25.29
CA ALA A 283 2.04 12.07 -24.27
C ALA A 283 2.28 11.37 -22.91
N ASP A 284 2.20 12.11 -21.82
CA ASP A 284 2.33 11.64 -20.42
C ASP A 284 1.50 12.56 -19.50
N ARG A 285 0.98 12.04 -18.38
CA ARG A 285 0.29 12.83 -17.33
C ARG A 285 -0.94 13.62 -17.78
N GLN A 286 -2.01 12.94 -18.17
CA GLN A 286 -3.23 13.61 -18.62
C GLN A 286 -4.16 14.03 -17.48
N TRP A 287 -4.85 15.16 -17.67
CA TRP A 287 -5.85 15.70 -16.75
C TRP A 287 -7.02 16.32 -17.49
N LEU A 288 -8.25 16.03 -17.06
CA LEU A 288 -9.48 16.59 -17.57
C LEU A 288 -9.96 17.76 -16.69
N ALA A 289 -10.56 18.77 -17.32
CA ALA A 289 -11.35 19.79 -16.63
C ALA A 289 -12.57 20.16 -17.49
N ILE A 290 -13.68 20.57 -16.86
CA ILE A 290 -14.91 20.92 -17.58
C ILE A 290 -15.37 22.32 -17.19
N ASP A 291 -15.61 23.17 -18.20
CA ASP A 291 -16.41 24.39 -18.09
C ASP A 291 -17.82 24.11 -18.59
N ASN A 292 -18.80 24.11 -17.69
CA ASN A 292 -20.21 23.90 -18.03
C ASN A 292 -20.87 25.15 -18.67
N GLY A 293 -20.10 26.22 -18.88
CA GLY A 293 -20.64 27.46 -19.40
C GLY A 293 -21.63 28.16 -18.45
N PRO A 294 -22.34 29.18 -18.93
CA PRO A 294 -23.25 29.98 -18.10
C PRO A 294 -24.68 29.40 -17.99
N THR A 295 -25.03 28.37 -18.76
CA THR A 295 -26.37 27.76 -18.77
C THR A 295 -26.30 26.26 -18.53
N ASN A 296 -27.46 25.60 -18.36
CA ASN A 296 -27.54 24.14 -18.21
C ASN A 296 -27.76 23.45 -19.58
N SER A 297 -27.09 23.95 -20.62
CA SER A 297 -27.20 23.44 -21.98
C SER A 297 -25.98 22.59 -22.30
N THR A 298 -26.13 21.56 -23.11
CA THR A 298 -24.97 20.76 -23.57
C THR A 298 -24.07 21.54 -24.54
N LEU A 299 -24.58 22.63 -25.13
CA LEU A 299 -23.91 23.38 -26.18
C LEU A 299 -22.83 24.36 -25.68
N ASP A 300 -22.90 24.77 -24.41
CA ASP A 300 -21.92 25.67 -23.79
C ASP A 300 -20.83 24.93 -23.01
N ASN A 301 -20.94 23.60 -22.86
CA ASN A 301 -19.90 22.79 -22.24
C ASN A 301 -18.61 22.79 -23.04
N THR A 302 -17.49 22.96 -22.36
CA THR A 302 -16.13 22.79 -22.87
C THR A 302 -15.37 21.79 -22.03
N VAL A 303 -14.84 20.75 -22.67
CA VAL A 303 -13.95 19.77 -22.04
C VAL A 303 -12.52 20.16 -22.36
N PHE A 304 -11.70 20.37 -21.34
CA PHE A 304 -10.28 20.61 -21.46
C PHE A 304 -9.51 19.33 -21.14
N LEU A 305 -8.40 19.12 -21.84
CA LEU A 305 -7.46 18.04 -21.60
C LEU A 305 -6.05 18.64 -21.54
N ALA A 306 -5.41 18.55 -20.39
CA ALA A 306 -3.99 18.84 -20.24
C ALA A 306 -3.19 17.54 -20.31
N PHE A 307 -1.99 17.59 -20.89
CA PHE A 307 -1.00 16.51 -20.82
C PHE A 307 0.38 17.06 -21.12
N ASN A 308 1.42 16.38 -20.65
CA ASN A 308 2.78 16.66 -21.05
C ASN A 308 3.11 15.95 -22.37
N GLN A 309 3.51 16.69 -23.40
CA GLN A 309 4.12 16.10 -24.57
C GLN A 309 5.64 16.16 -24.38
N LEU A 310 6.32 15.01 -24.25
CA LEU A 310 7.72 14.90 -23.82
C LEU A 310 8.75 15.69 -24.63
N VAL A 311 8.44 16.09 -25.86
CA VAL A 311 9.33 16.87 -26.76
C VAL A 311 8.97 18.37 -26.76
N VAL A 312 7.70 18.71 -26.57
CA VAL A 312 7.17 20.08 -26.73
C VAL A 312 6.90 20.75 -25.39
N GLY A 313 6.55 19.98 -24.36
CA GLY A 313 6.08 20.43 -23.05
C GLY A 313 4.56 20.28 -22.90
N TRP A 314 4.04 20.87 -21.83
CA TRP A 314 2.64 20.79 -21.42
C TRP A 314 1.70 21.45 -22.43
N GLN A 315 0.74 20.68 -22.92
CA GLN A 315 -0.33 21.12 -23.81
C GLN A 315 -1.63 21.24 -23.03
N VAL A 316 -2.49 22.16 -23.45
CA VAL A 316 -3.90 22.18 -23.04
C VAL A 316 -4.74 22.21 -24.30
N LEU A 317 -5.51 21.15 -24.51
CA LEU A 317 -6.48 21.04 -25.58
C LEU A 317 -7.89 21.33 -25.04
N SER A 318 -8.80 21.71 -25.93
CA SER A 318 -10.20 21.98 -25.64
C SER A 318 -11.10 21.32 -26.66
N SER A 319 -12.32 20.98 -26.24
CA SER A 319 -13.33 20.34 -27.05
C SER A 319 -14.74 20.79 -26.68
N PRO A 320 -15.71 20.79 -27.62
CA PRO A 320 -17.12 20.73 -27.27
C PRO A 320 -17.44 19.61 -26.28
N GLY A 321 -18.37 19.86 -25.36
CA GLY A 321 -19.03 18.78 -24.62
C GLY A 321 -19.90 17.94 -25.53
N SER A 322 -20.25 16.74 -25.07
CA SER A 322 -21.16 15.85 -25.78
C SER A 322 -22.56 16.44 -25.83
N THR A 323 -23.20 16.39 -27.00
CA THR A 323 -24.60 16.83 -27.14
C THR A 323 -25.62 15.73 -26.83
N GLY A 324 -25.17 14.55 -26.41
CA GLY A 324 -25.98 13.40 -26.02
C GLY A 324 -25.74 12.16 -26.87
N PHE A 325 -26.62 11.17 -26.72
CA PHE A 325 -26.45 9.82 -27.29
C PHE A 325 -26.35 9.74 -28.82
N ASN A 326 -26.83 10.76 -29.55
CA ASN A 326 -26.76 10.80 -31.01
C ASN A 326 -25.54 11.55 -31.55
N ASP A 327 -24.68 12.10 -30.67
CA ASP A 327 -23.44 12.77 -31.07
C ASP A 327 -22.42 11.77 -31.62
N PRO A 328 -22.09 11.76 -32.92
CA PRO A 328 -21.22 10.75 -33.52
C PRO A 328 -19.76 10.85 -33.07
N THR A 329 -19.35 12.01 -32.55
CA THR A 329 -17.97 12.26 -32.05
C THR A 329 -17.88 12.20 -30.54
N GLY A 330 -19.03 12.07 -29.86
CA GLY A 330 -19.11 12.19 -28.41
C GLY A 330 -18.84 13.61 -27.90
N GLY A 331 -18.83 14.62 -28.76
CA GLY A 331 -18.37 15.99 -28.46
C GLY A 331 -16.87 16.19 -28.68
N PHE A 332 -16.07 15.12 -28.74
CA PHE A 332 -14.62 15.21 -28.80
C PHE A 332 -14.08 15.59 -30.19
N LEU A 333 -13.87 16.87 -30.40
CA LEU A 333 -13.07 17.45 -31.48
C LEU A 333 -11.98 18.33 -30.85
N TYR A 334 -10.92 17.73 -30.33
CA TYR A 334 -9.90 18.47 -29.61
C TYR A 334 -9.07 19.37 -30.52
N THR A 335 -8.85 20.59 -30.06
CA THR A 335 -7.98 21.60 -30.66
C THR A 335 -7.13 22.23 -29.56
N ASN A 336 -5.97 22.77 -29.91
CA ASN A 336 -5.16 23.54 -28.96
C ASN A 336 -6.01 24.70 -28.38
N ALA A 337 -6.10 24.76 -27.04
CA ALA A 337 -6.85 25.78 -26.33
C ALA A 337 -6.06 27.10 -26.26
N ALA A 338 -4.72 27.03 -26.23
CA ALA A 338 -3.86 28.19 -26.17
C ALA A 338 -3.94 29.02 -27.46
N GLY A 339 -3.77 30.34 -27.34
CA GLY A 339 -3.82 31.25 -28.50
C GLY A 339 -2.67 31.10 -29.51
N SER A 340 -1.64 30.32 -29.18
CA SER A 340 -0.59 29.93 -30.11
C SER A 340 -0.71 28.44 -30.42
N PRO A 341 -1.17 28.05 -31.63
CA PRO A 341 -1.57 26.67 -31.94
C PRO A 341 -0.43 25.63 -31.92
N THR A 342 0.84 26.07 -31.81
CA THR A 342 2.04 25.22 -31.80
C THR A 342 2.89 25.36 -30.53
N ALA A 343 2.46 26.13 -29.53
CA ALA A 343 3.25 26.37 -28.33
C ALA A 343 2.72 25.54 -27.15
N ALA A 344 3.62 24.88 -26.42
CA ALA A 344 3.32 24.43 -25.06
C ALA A 344 2.93 25.62 -24.18
N VAL A 345 2.05 25.36 -23.21
CA VAL A 345 1.77 26.27 -22.12
C VAL A 345 3.03 26.47 -21.29
N THR A 346 3.76 25.39 -21.01
CA THR A 346 5.03 25.43 -20.30
C THR A 346 5.91 24.21 -20.60
N THR A 347 7.20 24.32 -20.30
CA THR A 347 8.17 23.23 -20.27
C THR A 347 8.67 22.93 -18.86
N ASP A 348 7.95 23.43 -17.84
CA ASP A 348 8.27 23.12 -16.44
C ASP A 348 8.19 21.61 -16.18
N ASP A 349 8.68 21.21 -15.01
CA ASP A 349 8.70 19.80 -14.59
C ASP A 349 7.26 19.26 -14.41
N ARG A 350 7.10 18.17 -13.66
CA ARG A 350 5.80 17.54 -13.39
C ARG A 350 4.77 18.55 -12.88
N CYS A 351 3.70 18.73 -13.67
CA CYS A 351 2.50 19.45 -13.29
C CYS A 351 1.42 18.51 -12.72
N GLY A 352 0.70 19.00 -11.72
CA GLY A 352 -0.48 18.35 -11.17
C GLY A 352 -1.73 18.63 -12.01
N ARG A 353 -2.91 18.36 -11.44
CA ARG A 353 -4.16 18.39 -12.19
C ARG A 353 -4.49 19.76 -12.77
N LEU A 354 -5.14 19.75 -13.92
CA LEU A 354 -5.81 20.93 -14.46
C LEU A 354 -7.08 21.20 -13.65
N LEU A 355 -7.22 22.40 -13.09
CA LEU A 355 -8.41 22.80 -12.32
C LEU A 355 -9.14 23.95 -13.00
N LEU A 356 -10.46 23.85 -13.14
CA LEU A 356 -11.31 25.00 -13.46
C LEU A 356 -11.88 25.61 -12.17
N ASP A 357 -11.71 26.93 -12.04
CA ASP A 357 -12.39 27.78 -11.07
C ASP A 357 -13.61 28.43 -11.72
N PRO A 358 -14.83 28.00 -11.39
CA PRO A 358 -16.05 28.55 -11.97
C PRO A 358 -16.37 29.96 -11.45
N PHE A 359 -15.85 30.37 -10.28
CA PHE A 359 -16.10 31.68 -9.70
C PHE A 359 -15.38 32.78 -10.48
N ASN A 360 -14.06 32.63 -10.67
CA ASN A 360 -13.27 33.59 -11.44
C ASN A 360 -13.25 33.28 -12.95
N ARG A 361 -13.77 32.11 -13.37
CA ARG A 361 -13.67 31.55 -14.73
C ARG A 361 -12.22 31.43 -15.20
N MET A 362 -11.40 30.79 -14.38
CA MET A 362 -9.98 30.60 -14.62
C MET A 362 -9.64 29.12 -14.66
N ILE A 363 -8.78 28.71 -15.60
CA ILE A 363 -8.09 27.42 -15.51
C ILE A 363 -6.73 27.60 -14.85
N TYR A 364 -6.32 26.63 -14.03
CA TYR A 364 -5.03 26.60 -13.36
C TYR A 364 -4.34 25.26 -13.62
N LEU A 365 -3.05 25.31 -13.97
CA LEU A 365 -2.16 24.16 -14.11
C LEU A 365 -0.95 24.39 -13.18
N PRO A 366 -0.89 23.70 -12.02
CA PRO A 366 0.21 23.82 -11.07
C PRO A 366 1.39 22.94 -11.49
N CYS A 367 2.60 23.50 -11.54
CA CYS A 367 3.82 22.85 -11.99
C CYS A 367 4.94 23.01 -10.97
N ASN A 368 5.71 21.96 -10.73
CA ASN A 368 6.86 22.06 -9.85
C ASN A 368 8.00 22.85 -10.53
N ASN A 369 8.58 23.83 -9.85
CA ASN A 369 9.75 24.54 -10.35
C ASN A 369 10.74 24.88 -9.23
N GLY A 370 11.81 24.09 -9.12
CA GLY A 370 12.90 24.34 -8.18
C GLY A 370 12.44 24.33 -6.72
N ASP A 371 12.20 25.50 -6.15
CA ASP A 371 11.77 25.70 -4.76
C ASP A 371 10.33 26.21 -4.62
N HIS A 372 9.56 26.41 -5.68
CA HIS A 372 8.19 26.93 -5.64
C HIS A 372 7.30 26.26 -6.69
N VAL A 373 5.99 26.48 -6.56
CA VAL A 373 5.01 26.00 -7.54
C VAL A 373 4.72 27.13 -8.53
N ASP A 374 4.89 26.83 -9.81
CA ASP A 374 4.43 27.66 -10.92
C ASP A 374 2.96 27.39 -11.18
N ILE A 375 2.14 28.42 -11.24
CA ILE A 375 0.70 28.34 -11.52
C ILE A 375 0.44 28.99 -12.87
N TRP A 376 0.39 28.15 -13.91
CA TRP A 376 -0.02 28.58 -15.25
C TRP A 376 -1.52 28.74 -15.30
N LYS A 377 -1.99 29.91 -15.74
CA LYS A 377 -3.42 30.24 -15.69
C LYS A 377 -3.91 30.98 -16.92
N ALA A 378 -5.17 30.77 -17.26
CA ALA A 378 -5.87 31.53 -18.29
C ALA A 378 -7.32 31.79 -17.89
N HIS A 379 -7.85 32.96 -18.26
CA HIS A 379 -9.28 33.24 -18.16
C HIS A 379 -10.02 32.55 -19.31
N VAL A 380 -11.21 32.02 -19.02
CA VAL A 380 -12.09 31.36 -19.99
C VAL A 380 -13.37 32.18 -20.10
N ASP A 381 -13.48 33.03 -21.12
CA ASP A 381 -14.75 33.73 -21.39
C ASP A 381 -15.88 32.72 -21.67
N PRO A 382 -17.15 33.02 -21.34
CA PRO A 382 -18.26 32.14 -21.68
C PRO A 382 -18.27 31.75 -23.16
N GLY A 383 -18.21 30.44 -23.44
CA GLY A 383 -18.16 29.88 -24.80
C GLY A 383 -16.79 29.96 -25.48
N GLN A 384 -15.76 30.50 -24.81
CA GLN A 384 -14.39 30.49 -25.31
C GLN A 384 -13.77 29.10 -25.14
N ARG A 385 -13.23 28.56 -26.23
CA ARG A 385 -12.61 27.23 -26.28
C ARG A 385 -11.13 27.33 -26.63
N THR A 386 -10.82 28.16 -27.61
CA THR A 386 -9.47 28.41 -28.11
C THR A 386 -9.07 29.87 -27.92
N GLY A 387 -7.80 30.20 -28.15
CA GLY A 387 -7.34 31.58 -27.99
C GLY A 387 -6.98 31.95 -26.55
N LEU A 388 -6.97 30.99 -25.62
CA LEU A 388 -6.68 31.23 -24.21
C LEU A 388 -5.27 31.80 -24.04
N GLN A 389 -5.16 32.86 -23.24
CA GLN A 389 -3.90 33.52 -22.96
C GLN A 389 -3.37 33.05 -21.62
N PHE A 390 -2.44 32.09 -21.66
CA PHE A 390 -1.78 31.60 -20.47
C PHE A 390 -0.76 32.62 -19.94
N SER A 391 -0.77 32.80 -18.63
CA SER A 391 0.18 33.63 -17.89
C SER A 391 0.66 32.88 -16.65
N LEU A 392 1.88 33.18 -16.22
CA LEU A 392 2.49 32.57 -15.05
C LEU A 392 2.21 33.41 -13.79
N GLY A 393 1.86 32.76 -12.68
CA GLY A 393 2.08 33.27 -11.34
C GLY A 393 2.86 32.25 -10.51
N THR A 394 3.59 32.72 -9.50
CA THR A 394 4.53 31.90 -8.72
C THR A 394 4.13 31.92 -7.25
N THR A 395 4.14 30.77 -6.58
CA THR A 395 4.04 30.73 -5.11
C THR A 395 5.33 31.25 -4.46
N PRO A 396 5.34 31.56 -3.15
CA PRO A 396 6.59 31.78 -2.43
C PRO A 396 7.45 30.53 -2.45
N ALA A 397 8.76 30.71 -2.24
CA ALA A 397 9.69 29.61 -2.05
C ALA A 397 9.28 28.75 -0.86
N SER A 398 9.37 27.44 -1.05
CA SER A 398 9.14 26.42 -0.05
C SER A 398 10.14 26.58 1.10
N PRO A 399 9.73 26.44 2.38
CA PRO A 399 10.63 26.67 3.51
C PRO A 399 11.90 25.81 3.56
N GLY A 400 11.88 24.58 3.02
CA GLY A 400 13.09 23.74 2.91
C GLY A 400 13.92 24.04 1.65
N GLY A 401 13.36 24.82 0.72
CA GLY A 401 14.04 25.34 -0.46
C GLY A 401 14.12 24.37 -1.64
N GLN A 402 13.27 23.33 -1.68
CA GLN A 402 13.14 22.48 -2.87
C GLN A 402 11.83 21.68 -2.90
N ILE A 403 11.22 21.60 -4.07
CA ILE A 403 10.06 20.75 -4.37
C ILE A 403 10.35 19.86 -5.59
N GLY A 404 9.43 18.96 -5.97
CA GLY A 404 9.50 18.20 -7.22
C GLY A 404 9.63 16.68 -7.08
N LEU A 405 10.29 16.04 -8.06
CA LEU A 405 10.21 14.61 -8.47
C LEU A 405 10.06 13.55 -7.36
N GLY A 406 10.62 13.79 -6.18
CA GLY A 406 10.56 12.85 -5.06
C GLY A 406 9.20 12.75 -4.36
N ARG A 407 8.27 13.71 -4.52
CA ARG A 407 7.08 13.84 -3.64
C ARG A 407 5.78 14.22 -4.36
N LEU A 408 5.69 13.86 -5.63
CA LEU A 408 4.61 14.23 -6.56
C LEU A 408 3.21 14.16 -5.97
N PHE A 409 2.23 14.95 -6.42
CA PHE A 409 2.34 16.17 -7.25
C PHE A 409 2.16 17.41 -6.37
N SER A 410 2.51 18.60 -6.86
CA SER A 410 1.94 19.82 -6.28
C SER A 410 0.53 19.98 -6.83
N ASP A 411 -0.40 20.43 -6.00
CA ASP A 411 -1.82 20.55 -6.36
C ASP A 411 -2.33 21.96 -6.05
N VAL A 412 -3.45 22.31 -6.68
CA VAL A 412 -4.17 23.55 -6.46
C VAL A 412 -5.63 23.27 -6.15
N ALA A 413 -6.22 24.04 -5.24
CA ALA A 413 -7.64 24.02 -4.92
C ALA A 413 -8.21 25.44 -4.90
N VAL A 414 -9.51 25.57 -5.17
CA VAL A 414 -10.21 26.87 -5.14
C VAL A 414 -11.49 26.75 -4.34
N ASP A 415 -11.68 27.64 -3.36
CA ASP A 415 -12.91 27.68 -2.57
C ASP A 415 -14.06 28.42 -3.27
N ALA A 416 -15.25 28.34 -2.69
CA ALA A 416 -16.46 28.99 -3.20
C ALA A 416 -16.39 30.53 -3.30
N ALA A 417 -15.37 31.17 -2.72
CA ALA A 417 -15.12 32.61 -2.85
C ALA A 417 -14.02 32.94 -3.89
N GLY A 418 -13.51 31.93 -4.59
CA GLY A 418 -12.44 32.08 -5.58
C GLY A 418 -11.06 32.31 -4.97
N ASN A 419 -10.85 31.99 -3.68
CA ASN A 419 -9.50 31.98 -3.11
C ASN A 419 -8.77 30.72 -3.60
N ILE A 420 -7.51 30.89 -3.98
CA ILE A 420 -6.68 29.83 -4.55
C ILE A 420 -5.73 29.32 -3.46
N TYR A 421 -5.56 28.01 -3.37
CA TYR A 421 -4.62 27.37 -2.45
C TYR A 421 -3.69 26.47 -3.25
N ALA A 422 -2.38 26.69 -3.13
CA ALA A 422 -1.38 25.76 -3.67
C ALA A 422 -0.86 24.89 -2.51
N VAL A 423 -0.71 23.59 -2.76
CA VAL A 423 -0.26 22.60 -1.78
C VAL A 423 0.88 21.78 -2.39
N TRP A 424 1.93 21.53 -1.61
CA TRP A 424 3.09 20.77 -2.06
C TRP A 424 3.79 20.07 -0.90
N VAL A 425 4.67 19.13 -1.23
CA VAL A 425 5.64 18.56 -0.28
C VAL A 425 7.03 19.08 -0.61
N ASP A 426 7.71 19.60 0.39
CA ASP A 426 9.12 19.98 0.29
C ASP A 426 10.01 18.74 0.35
N ILE A 427 10.87 18.54 -0.63
CA ILE A 427 11.63 17.28 -0.74
C ILE A 427 12.83 17.20 0.21
N ARG A 428 13.25 18.33 0.82
CA ARG A 428 14.41 18.35 1.74
C ARG A 428 14.00 18.06 3.17
N ASN A 429 12.81 18.50 3.59
CA ASN A 429 12.30 18.24 4.94
C ASN A 429 11.09 17.31 4.99
N ASN A 430 10.53 16.91 3.84
CA ASN A 430 9.34 16.07 3.67
C ASN A 430 8.05 16.62 4.28
N ASN A 431 7.97 17.91 4.56
CA ASN A 431 6.77 18.52 5.12
C ASN A 431 5.82 18.97 4.01
N VAL A 432 4.53 18.88 4.33
CA VAL A 432 3.44 19.33 3.50
C VAL A 432 3.16 20.79 3.84
N TYR A 433 3.16 21.65 2.82
CA TYR A 433 2.89 23.08 2.95
C TYR A 433 1.71 23.48 2.10
N TYR A 434 1.04 24.54 2.52
CA TYR A 434 0.17 25.31 1.63
C TYR A 434 0.51 26.79 1.65
N SER A 435 0.10 27.49 0.59
CA SER A 435 0.01 28.94 0.55
C SER A 435 -1.32 29.34 -0.10
N ALA A 436 -1.91 30.44 0.35
CA ALA A 436 -3.18 30.95 -0.15
C ALA A 436 -2.98 32.25 -0.93
N SER A 437 -3.71 32.41 -2.03
CA SER A 437 -3.87 33.66 -2.74
C SER A 437 -5.34 34.09 -2.66
N PRO A 438 -5.67 35.11 -1.86
CA PRO A 438 -7.03 35.60 -1.75
C PRO A 438 -7.57 36.10 -3.09
N SER A 439 -8.85 35.82 -3.34
CA SER A 439 -9.55 36.35 -4.51
C SER A 439 -9.46 37.87 -4.56
N ALA A 440 -9.15 38.41 -5.73
CA ALA A 440 -9.21 39.85 -5.96
C ALA A 440 -10.65 40.36 -6.16
N GLY A 441 -11.65 39.47 -6.20
CA GLY A 441 -13.03 39.80 -6.56
C GLY A 441 -13.19 40.29 -8.00
N THR A 442 -12.12 40.14 -8.80
CA THR A 442 -12.05 40.43 -10.23
C THR A 442 -11.83 39.09 -10.92
N ASN A 443 -12.54 38.82 -12.03
CA ASN A 443 -12.43 37.60 -12.85
C ASN A 443 -11.04 37.43 -13.49
N THR A 444 -9.99 37.40 -12.68
CA THR A 444 -8.59 37.51 -13.09
C THR A 444 -7.71 36.49 -12.39
N GLY A 445 -8.26 35.67 -11.47
CA GLY A 445 -7.55 34.63 -10.71
C GLY A 445 -6.24 35.14 -10.11
N ASN A 446 -6.30 35.88 -9.00
CA ASN A 446 -5.10 36.49 -8.42
C ASN A 446 -4.08 35.41 -8.05
N THR A 447 -2.91 35.41 -8.67
CA THR A 447 -1.76 34.55 -8.31
C THR A 447 -0.48 35.38 -8.12
N ASN A 448 -0.64 36.70 -7.94
CA ASN A 448 0.46 37.65 -7.79
C ASN A 448 0.71 38.01 -6.32
N SER A 449 -0.12 37.52 -5.39
CA SER A 449 -0.03 37.83 -3.96
C SER A 449 -0.42 36.61 -3.14
N TRP A 450 0.57 35.95 -2.57
CA TRP A 450 0.42 34.74 -1.77
C TRP A 450 0.71 35.00 -0.29
N THR A 451 0.08 34.25 0.61
CA THR A 451 0.46 34.21 2.02
C THR A 451 1.82 33.53 2.18
N ALA A 452 2.49 33.75 3.32
CA ALA A 452 3.65 32.93 3.66
C ALA A 452 3.27 31.43 3.68
N PRO A 453 4.16 30.52 3.26
CA PRO A 453 3.90 29.08 3.35
C PRO A 453 3.63 28.66 4.80
N VAL A 454 2.61 27.82 4.99
CA VAL A 454 2.21 27.26 6.27
C VAL A 454 2.36 25.74 6.22
N GLN A 455 3.09 25.18 7.18
CA GLN A 455 3.20 23.74 7.35
C GLN A 455 1.88 23.17 7.89
N ILE A 456 1.37 22.10 7.27
CA ILE A 456 0.09 21.48 7.63
C ILE A 456 0.19 20.04 8.11
N ASN A 457 1.33 19.37 7.89
CA ASN A 457 1.60 18.08 8.53
C ASN A 457 2.23 18.27 9.92
N GLY A 458 1.85 17.40 10.84
CA GLY A 458 2.34 17.31 12.19
C GLY A 458 2.76 15.88 12.59
N ASP A 459 3.42 15.72 13.73
CA ASP A 459 3.75 14.39 14.28
C ASP A 459 2.48 13.51 14.39
N PRO A 460 2.55 12.21 14.05
CA PRO A 460 3.75 11.47 13.67
C PRO A 460 3.99 11.42 12.14
N ALA A 461 3.44 12.32 11.34
CA ALA A 461 3.63 12.33 9.88
C ALA A 461 4.94 13.06 9.48
N ASN A 462 6.05 12.31 9.54
CA ASN A 462 7.44 12.80 9.46
C ASN A 462 8.06 12.78 8.07
N SER A 463 7.67 11.81 7.23
CA SER A 463 7.91 11.87 5.78
C SER A 463 6.57 11.72 5.09
N ASN A 464 6.32 12.56 4.08
CA ASN A 464 5.02 12.65 3.42
C ASN A 464 5.18 12.64 1.90
N VAL A 465 4.19 12.17 1.16
CA VAL A 465 4.16 12.15 -0.32
C VAL A 465 2.73 12.35 -0.82
N MET A 466 2.56 12.70 -2.10
CA MET A 466 1.25 12.67 -2.79
C MET A 466 0.18 13.51 -2.11
N PRO A 467 0.40 14.82 -1.93
CA PRO A 467 -0.64 15.68 -1.41
C PRO A 467 -1.74 15.87 -2.46
N TRP A 468 -2.99 15.85 -2.03
CA TRP A 468 -4.15 16.21 -2.83
C TRP A 468 -5.04 17.16 -2.04
N ALA A 469 -5.51 18.23 -2.67
CA ALA A 469 -6.23 19.30 -2.02
C ALA A 469 -7.63 19.47 -2.62
N VAL A 470 -8.60 19.87 -1.81
CA VAL A 470 -9.91 20.35 -2.26
C VAL A 470 -10.37 21.46 -1.33
N ALA A 471 -11.14 22.41 -1.83
CA ALA A 471 -11.59 23.54 -1.03
C ALA A 471 -13.11 23.71 -1.16
N GLY A 472 -13.74 24.00 -0.03
CA GLY A 472 -15.20 24.08 0.08
C GLY A 472 -15.66 25.53 0.24
N SER A 473 -16.21 25.84 1.41
CA SER A 473 -16.57 27.22 1.77
C SER A 473 -15.35 28.12 1.90
N ALA A 474 -15.58 29.43 1.79
CA ALA A 474 -14.53 30.45 1.86
C ALA A 474 -13.58 30.25 3.05
N GLY A 475 -12.28 30.12 2.78
CA GLY A 475 -11.25 29.94 3.79
C GLY A 475 -11.15 28.54 4.38
N ILE A 476 -11.80 27.52 3.80
CA ILE A 476 -11.72 26.11 4.24
C ILE A 476 -11.06 25.27 3.15
N LEU A 477 -9.91 24.70 3.49
CA LEU A 477 -9.09 23.85 2.64
C LEU A 477 -8.93 22.48 3.31
N ASP A 478 -9.23 21.42 2.58
CA ASP A 478 -9.03 20.03 2.98
C ASP A 478 -7.88 19.44 2.16
N VAL A 479 -6.97 18.71 2.81
CA VAL A 479 -5.78 18.11 2.19
C VAL A 479 -5.60 16.68 2.68
N ALA A 480 -5.35 15.74 1.77
CA ALA A 480 -4.93 14.38 2.09
C ALA A 480 -3.50 14.12 1.60
N PHE A 481 -2.74 13.28 2.31
CA PHE A 481 -1.41 12.82 1.89
C PHE A 481 -1.05 11.48 2.55
N TYR A 482 -0.12 10.72 1.98
CA TYR A 482 0.49 9.59 2.67
C TYR A 482 1.60 10.09 3.59
N GLY A 483 1.66 9.56 4.83
CA GLY A 483 2.65 9.94 5.82
C GLY A 483 3.17 8.76 6.64
N THR A 484 4.44 8.80 7.02
CA THR A 484 5.09 7.82 7.90
C THR A 484 5.84 8.52 9.04
N ASP A 485 6.00 7.85 10.17
CA ASP A 485 6.76 8.34 11.33
C ASP A 485 8.27 8.26 11.15
N ILE A 486 8.72 7.53 10.12
CA ILE A 486 10.12 7.44 9.72
C ILE A 486 10.53 8.69 8.94
N ARG A 487 11.66 9.30 9.32
CA ARG A 487 12.28 10.39 8.57
C ARG A 487 13.24 9.85 7.52
N GLY A 488 13.07 10.25 6.28
CA GLY A 488 14.02 9.92 5.21
C GLY A 488 13.42 10.14 3.82
N ASP A 489 14.16 9.79 2.79
CA ASP A 489 13.63 9.82 1.43
C ASP A 489 12.81 8.53 1.16
N PRO A 490 11.51 8.62 0.89
CA PRO A 490 10.64 7.50 0.51
C PRO A 490 11.17 6.68 -0.65
N ASN A 491 11.96 7.28 -1.56
CA ASN A 491 12.61 6.58 -2.66
C ASN A 491 13.81 5.71 -2.22
N THR A 492 14.24 5.81 -0.96
CA THR A 492 15.41 5.11 -0.42
C THR A 492 15.07 4.12 0.70
N PHE A 493 13.81 4.07 1.11
CA PHE A 493 13.35 3.09 2.09
C PHE A 493 13.42 1.66 1.51
N PRO A 494 13.35 0.62 2.37
CA PRO A 494 13.42 -0.76 1.90
C PRO A 494 12.28 -1.07 0.91
N SER A 495 12.64 -1.48 -0.30
CA SER A 495 11.68 -1.94 -1.31
C SER A 495 11.01 -3.24 -0.87
N TRP A 496 9.69 -3.32 -1.00
CA TRP A 496 8.93 -4.55 -0.76
C TRP A 496 9.41 -5.69 -1.67
N TYR A 497 9.65 -5.39 -2.96
CA TYR A 497 10.11 -6.36 -3.95
C TYR A 497 11.44 -7.00 -3.58
N ASN A 498 12.34 -6.22 -2.96
CA ASN A 498 13.66 -6.68 -2.56
C ASN A 498 13.64 -7.38 -1.19
N ASN A 499 12.89 -6.85 -0.22
CA ASN A 499 12.80 -7.42 1.13
C ASN A 499 11.52 -6.97 1.87
N ARG A 500 10.49 -7.82 1.80
CA ARG A 500 9.18 -7.59 2.44
C ARG A 500 9.28 -7.34 3.95
N ILE A 501 10.08 -8.13 4.67
CA ILE A 501 10.21 -7.99 6.13
C ILE A 501 10.83 -6.63 6.47
N ALA A 502 11.88 -6.21 5.76
CA ALA A 502 12.48 -4.89 5.96
C ALA A 502 11.51 -3.76 5.62
N ALA A 503 10.72 -3.90 4.54
CA ALA A 503 9.71 -2.92 4.15
C ALA A 503 8.68 -2.66 5.26
N THR A 504 8.23 -3.71 5.96
CA THR A 504 7.24 -3.57 7.07
C THR A 504 7.72 -2.73 8.27
N THR A 505 9.00 -2.38 8.34
CA THR A 505 9.53 -1.46 9.35
C THR A 505 9.18 0.00 9.09
N VAL A 506 8.77 0.34 7.86
CA VAL A 506 8.28 1.67 7.47
C VAL A 506 6.79 1.55 7.17
N LYS A 507 5.96 2.26 7.94
CA LYS A 507 4.51 2.17 7.86
C LYS A 507 3.92 3.47 7.37
N TRP A 508 3.21 3.42 6.25
CA TRP A 508 2.54 4.57 5.65
C TRP A 508 1.07 4.57 6.03
N TYR A 509 0.55 5.74 6.38
CA TYR A 509 -0.86 5.97 6.67
C TYR A 509 -1.39 7.10 5.80
N THR A 510 -2.68 7.09 5.50
CA THR A 510 -3.35 8.25 4.91
C THR A 510 -3.68 9.25 6.02
N TYR A 511 -3.18 10.47 5.90
CA TYR A 511 -3.53 11.58 6.76
C TYR A 511 -4.50 12.51 6.05
N PHE A 512 -5.40 13.10 6.84
CA PHE A 512 -6.29 14.16 6.40
C PHE A 512 -6.09 15.38 7.29
N VAL A 513 -5.99 16.54 6.67
CA VAL A 513 -5.84 17.84 7.32
C VAL A 513 -6.91 18.79 6.82
N GLN A 514 -7.61 19.43 7.76
CA GLN A 514 -8.47 20.58 7.44
C GLN A 514 -7.86 21.87 7.99
N VAL A 515 -7.74 22.85 7.10
CA VAL A 515 -7.30 24.21 7.41
C VAL A 515 -8.50 25.15 7.31
N ARG A 516 -8.80 25.85 8.41
CA ARG A 516 -9.84 26.89 8.47
C ARG A 516 -9.22 28.27 8.61
N SER A 517 -9.91 29.28 8.08
CA SER A 517 -9.36 30.64 7.95
C SER A 517 -8.04 30.64 7.17
N ALA A 518 -7.97 29.79 6.14
CA ALA A 518 -6.76 29.46 5.40
C ALA A 518 -6.09 30.67 4.71
N THR A 519 -6.84 31.74 4.44
CA THR A 519 -6.34 33.00 3.85
C THR A 519 -5.77 33.99 4.88
N THR A 520 -5.77 33.65 6.17
CA THR A 520 -5.31 34.52 7.25
C THR A 520 -3.91 34.14 7.75
N ASN A 521 -3.27 35.03 8.51
CA ASN A 521 -1.96 34.76 9.13
C ASN A 521 -2.03 33.78 10.32
N THR A 522 -3.23 33.37 10.74
CA THR A 522 -3.45 32.49 11.90
C THR A 522 -4.50 31.43 11.56
N PRO A 523 -4.20 30.51 10.63
CA PRO A 523 -5.13 29.44 10.28
C PRO A 523 -5.32 28.48 11.47
N THR A 524 -6.49 27.86 11.54
CA THR A 524 -6.73 26.73 12.45
C THR A 524 -6.52 25.43 11.68
N ILE A 525 -5.63 24.57 12.16
CA ILE A 525 -5.25 23.32 11.50
C ILE A 525 -5.67 22.15 12.38
N ASN A 526 -6.40 21.21 11.79
CA ASN A 526 -6.73 19.93 12.41
C ASN A 526 -6.18 18.79 11.56
N GLN A 527 -5.51 17.82 12.18
CA GLN A 527 -4.95 16.65 11.52
C GLN A 527 -5.50 15.36 12.14
N VAL A 528 -5.85 14.40 11.30
CA VAL A 528 -6.19 13.04 11.73
C VAL A 528 -5.55 12.01 10.81
N LYS A 529 -5.24 10.84 11.37
CA LYS A 529 -4.98 9.64 10.57
C LYS A 529 -6.32 9.14 10.06
N ALA A 530 -6.55 9.23 8.75
CA ALA A 530 -7.81 8.86 8.12
C ALA A 530 -7.93 7.34 7.94
N SER A 531 -6.82 6.66 7.63
CA SER A 531 -6.82 5.21 7.46
C SER A 531 -6.84 4.46 8.82
N GLU A 532 -7.58 3.35 8.87
CA GLU A 532 -7.75 2.53 10.07
C GLU A 532 -6.50 1.72 10.45
N HIS A 533 -5.62 1.48 9.48
CA HIS A 533 -4.31 0.84 9.63
C HIS A 533 -3.30 1.38 8.58
N PRO A 534 -2.01 0.96 8.58
CA PRO A 534 -1.10 1.31 7.50
C PRO A 534 -1.66 0.85 6.16
N THR A 535 -1.49 1.64 5.11
CA THR A 535 -1.97 1.36 3.75
C THR A 535 -0.84 0.97 2.81
N ASP A 536 0.41 1.21 3.21
CA ASP A 536 1.59 0.82 2.46
C ASP A 536 2.80 0.54 3.38
N TYR A 537 3.78 -0.22 2.88
CA TYR A 537 5.01 -0.59 3.59
C TYR A 537 6.26 -0.28 2.76
N GLY A 538 7.27 0.29 3.41
CA GLY A 538 8.60 0.42 2.82
C GLY A 538 8.75 1.60 1.86
N GLN A 539 9.34 1.33 0.71
CA GLN A 539 9.62 2.32 -0.33
C GLN A 539 8.35 2.74 -1.06
N ILE A 540 8.14 4.04 -1.22
CA ILE A 540 7.24 4.58 -2.23
C ILE A 540 8.12 5.17 -3.33
N CYS A 541 8.28 4.44 -4.43
CA CYS A 541 9.17 4.86 -5.51
C CYS A 541 8.44 5.77 -6.52
N THR A 542 8.83 7.04 -6.56
CA THR A 542 8.23 8.09 -7.41
C THR A 542 9.00 8.35 -8.71
N GLY A 543 9.94 7.46 -9.04
CA GLY A 543 10.77 7.49 -10.25
C GLY A 543 10.05 7.06 -11.54
N GLY A 544 8.73 6.79 -11.49
CA GLY A 544 7.96 6.29 -12.62
C GLY A 544 8.46 4.92 -13.10
N LEU A 545 8.50 4.70 -14.42
CA LEU A 545 8.97 3.43 -15.00
C LEU A 545 10.41 3.05 -14.66
N GLY A 546 11.24 4.01 -14.23
CA GLY A 546 12.59 3.74 -13.72
C GLY A 546 12.59 2.92 -12.43
N CYS A 547 11.51 2.93 -11.65
CA CYS A 547 11.36 2.10 -10.45
C CYS A 547 11.30 0.61 -10.82
N THR A 548 10.55 0.27 -11.88
CA THR A 548 10.39 -1.12 -12.33
C THR A 548 11.71 -1.75 -12.75
N THR A 549 12.63 -0.97 -13.34
CA THR A 549 13.94 -1.45 -13.78
C THR A 549 15.01 -1.43 -12.68
N SER A 550 14.78 -0.70 -11.58
CA SER A 550 15.71 -0.60 -10.45
C SER A 550 15.30 -1.45 -9.24
N GLY A 551 14.25 -2.26 -9.36
CA GLY A 551 13.69 -3.04 -8.24
C GLY A 551 12.96 -2.18 -7.20
N GLY A 552 12.57 -0.96 -7.58
CA GLY A 552 11.81 -0.05 -6.74
C GLY A 552 10.32 -0.38 -6.69
N ASP A 553 9.67 -0.10 -5.56
CA ASP A 553 8.24 -0.36 -5.40
C ASP A 553 7.37 0.74 -6.03
N ARG A 554 6.76 0.41 -7.18
CA ARG A 554 5.92 1.31 -7.98
C ARG A 554 4.43 0.92 -7.94
N THR A 555 4.02 0.14 -6.94
CA THR A 555 2.66 -0.43 -6.89
C THR A 555 1.59 0.61 -6.60
N LEU A 556 1.84 1.59 -5.71
CA LEU A 556 0.97 2.76 -5.47
C LEU A 556 0.82 3.67 -6.68
N ALA A 557 1.84 3.64 -7.53
CA ALA A 557 1.99 4.57 -8.62
C ALA A 557 2.22 6.03 -8.14
N ASP A 558 1.65 7.07 -8.76
CA ASP A 558 2.10 8.46 -8.55
C ASP A 558 1.17 9.39 -7.75
N PHE A 559 -0.10 9.04 -7.49
CA PHE A 559 -1.01 9.86 -6.67
C PHE A 559 -2.18 9.06 -6.06
N PHE A 560 -3.02 9.75 -5.28
CA PHE A 560 -4.36 9.33 -4.88
C PHE A 560 -5.20 10.60 -4.68
N THR A 561 -6.52 10.47 -4.51
CA THR A 561 -7.40 11.65 -4.57
C THR A 561 -8.40 11.73 -3.43
N LEU A 562 -8.86 12.96 -3.22
CA LEU A 562 -9.88 13.36 -2.26
C LEU A 562 -10.92 14.23 -3.00
N ALA A 563 -12.20 14.00 -2.71
CA ALA A 563 -13.34 14.79 -3.16
C ALA A 563 -14.22 15.23 -1.97
N ILE A 564 -15.10 16.21 -2.19
CA ILE A 564 -16.06 16.71 -1.19
C ILE A 564 -17.47 16.31 -1.62
N ASP A 565 -18.19 15.61 -0.75
CA ASP A 565 -19.59 15.26 -1.01
C ASP A 565 -20.56 16.42 -0.73
N ALA A 566 -21.85 16.22 -1.03
CA ALA A 566 -22.89 17.24 -0.87
C ALA A 566 -23.08 17.74 0.58
N ASN A 567 -22.62 16.99 1.59
CA ASN A 567 -22.65 17.39 3.01
C ASN A 567 -21.37 18.09 3.46
N GLY A 568 -20.38 18.20 2.57
CA GLY A 568 -19.06 18.73 2.88
C GLY A 568 -18.11 17.70 3.48
N ALA A 569 -18.43 16.40 3.39
CA ALA A 569 -17.57 15.35 3.91
C ALA A 569 -16.50 14.96 2.89
N ALA A 570 -15.28 14.76 3.38
CA ALA A 570 -14.18 14.23 2.60
C ALA A 570 -14.42 12.76 2.21
N ARG A 571 -14.24 12.45 0.92
CA ARG A 571 -14.22 11.09 0.34
C ARG A 571 -12.86 10.86 -0.31
N ILE A 572 -12.07 9.96 0.23
CA ILE A 572 -10.69 9.70 -0.20
C ILE A 572 -10.64 8.29 -0.80
N VAL A 573 -10.19 8.14 -2.05
CA VAL A 573 -9.89 6.79 -2.58
C VAL A 573 -8.39 6.55 -2.47
N ILE A 574 -8.03 5.40 -1.91
CA ILE A 574 -6.67 5.01 -1.59
C ILE A 574 -6.38 3.60 -2.11
N ASN A 575 -5.09 3.28 -2.17
CA ASN A 575 -4.65 1.91 -2.28
C ASN A 575 -4.27 1.35 -0.92
N ASP A 576 -4.53 0.05 -0.71
CA ASP A 576 -3.98 -0.73 0.38
C ASP A 576 -3.11 -1.88 -0.15
N LEU A 577 -1.81 -1.77 0.09
CA LEU A 577 -0.76 -2.70 -0.33
C LEU A 577 -0.28 -3.61 0.79
N THR A 578 -0.87 -3.50 1.99
CA THR A 578 -0.40 -4.20 3.18
C THR A 578 -0.91 -5.63 3.30
N ASN A 579 -1.82 -6.04 2.42
CA ASN A 579 -2.28 -7.42 2.32
C ASN A 579 -1.20 -8.33 1.68
N GLN A 580 -1.38 -9.64 1.83
CA GLN A 580 -0.42 -10.65 1.40
C GLN A 580 -0.13 -10.60 -0.11
N HIS A 581 -1.09 -10.12 -0.91
CA HIS A 581 -0.97 -10.09 -2.35
C HIS A 581 -0.16 -8.91 -2.87
N HIS A 582 0.00 -7.84 -2.07
CA HIS A 582 0.73 -6.63 -2.45
C HIS A 582 0.35 -6.13 -3.86
N GLY A 583 -0.95 -6.19 -4.15
CA GLY A 583 -1.56 -5.47 -5.27
C GLY A 583 -2.23 -4.22 -4.72
N ALA A 584 -2.32 -3.17 -5.54
CA ALA A 584 -2.93 -1.90 -5.20
C ALA A 584 -4.46 -2.05 -5.03
N ALA A 585 -4.89 -2.68 -3.94
CA ALA A 585 -6.30 -2.92 -3.65
C ALA A 585 -7.00 -1.59 -3.35
N LEU A 586 -8.20 -1.39 -3.89
CA LEU A 586 -8.88 -0.09 -3.88
C LEU A 586 -9.86 0.04 -2.73
N PHE A 587 -9.74 1.15 -1.99
CA PHE A 587 -10.63 1.45 -0.87
C PHE A 587 -11.06 2.91 -0.86
N GLN A 588 -12.26 3.20 -0.35
CA GLN A 588 -12.74 4.54 -0.06
C GLN A 588 -12.82 4.79 1.45
N LEU A 589 -12.23 5.89 1.91
CA LEU A 589 -12.38 6.45 3.26
C LEU A 589 -13.42 7.57 3.23
N THR A 590 -14.35 7.57 4.18
CA THR A 590 -15.40 8.60 4.30
C THR A 590 -15.30 9.34 5.62
N GLN A 591 -15.24 10.67 5.58
CA GLN A 591 -15.35 11.48 6.79
C GLN A 591 -16.78 11.39 7.36
N THR A 592 -16.90 10.96 8.61
CA THR A 592 -18.20 10.76 9.27
C THR A 592 -18.46 11.75 10.40
N ALA A 593 -17.43 12.46 10.87
CA ALA A 593 -17.55 13.37 12.00
C ALA A 593 -16.61 14.57 11.92
N GLY A 594 -16.92 15.59 12.72
CA GLY A 594 -16.08 16.76 12.90
C GLY A 594 -16.40 17.85 11.88
N PRO A 595 -15.53 18.86 11.76
CA PRO A 595 -15.77 20.01 10.91
C PRO A 595 -15.76 19.63 9.41
N SER A 596 -16.74 20.10 8.63
CA SER A 596 -16.87 19.82 7.20
C SER A 596 -16.23 20.92 6.33
N ALA A 597 -15.99 20.61 5.05
CA ALA A 597 -15.53 21.55 4.04
C ALA A 597 -16.54 22.70 3.79
N LEU A 598 -17.82 22.47 4.08
CA LEU A 598 -18.90 23.46 3.91
C LEU A 598 -19.11 24.34 5.16
N GLY A 599 -18.19 24.30 6.12
CA GLY A 599 -18.26 25.12 7.34
C GLY A 599 -19.27 24.63 8.38
N THR A 600 -19.92 23.50 8.12
CA THR A 600 -20.82 22.82 9.07
C THR A 600 -20.04 21.83 9.94
N THR A 601 -20.76 21.01 10.72
CA THR A 601 -20.18 19.92 11.52
C THR A 601 -20.92 18.63 11.20
N LEU A 602 -20.19 17.62 10.79
CA LEU A 602 -20.68 16.27 10.57
C LEU A 602 -20.87 15.58 11.92
N THR A 603 -21.98 14.89 12.07
CA THR A 603 -22.28 14.06 13.24
C THR A 603 -22.31 12.60 12.81
N PRO A 604 -21.60 11.69 13.51
CA PRO A 604 -21.62 10.28 13.18
C PRO A 604 -23.05 9.74 13.20
N SER A 605 -23.37 8.84 12.27
CA SER A 605 -24.62 8.08 12.31
C SER A 605 -24.65 7.22 13.58
N THR A 606 -25.79 7.18 14.28
CA THR A 606 -25.97 6.42 15.53
C THR A 606 -26.26 4.93 15.29
N SER A 607 -26.20 4.44 14.05
CA SER A 607 -26.48 3.04 13.72
C SER A 607 -25.34 2.16 14.27
N ASN A 608 -25.66 1.32 15.27
CA ASN A 608 -24.70 0.40 15.88
C ASN A 608 -24.30 -0.69 14.89
N THR A 609 -23.11 -0.57 14.29
CA THR A 609 -22.57 -1.49 13.28
C THR A 609 -21.66 -2.57 13.83
N ALA A 610 -21.42 -2.61 15.15
CA ALA A 610 -20.31 -3.38 15.72
C ALA A 610 -20.35 -4.90 15.46
N THR A 611 -21.50 -5.43 15.02
CA THR A 611 -21.67 -6.86 14.70
C THR A 611 -22.34 -7.11 13.35
N GLY A 612 -22.68 -6.07 12.59
CA GLY A 612 -23.45 -6.25 11.37
C GLY A 612 -24.09 -4.98 10.83
N VAL A 613 -24.64 -5.12 9.63
CA VAL A 613 -25.21 -4.04 8.82
C VAL A 613 -26.46 -4.54 8.11
N THR A 614 -27.39 -3.61 7.86
CA THR A 614 -28.49 -3.80 6.93
C THR A 614 -28.10 -3.23 5.58
N ASP A 615 -28.72 -3.77 4.54
CA ASP A 615 -28.54 -3.38 3.16
C ASP A 615 -29.90 -3.03 2.55
N PRO A 616 -29.97 -2.11 1.57
CA PRO A 616 -31.16 -1.94 0.74
C PRO A 616 -31.48 -3.25 0.00
N SER A 617 -32.64 -3.30 -0.66
CA SER A 617 -33.01 -4.47 -1.46
C SER A 617 -33.48 -4.01 -2.83
N GLY A 618 -33.33 -4.87 -3.84
CA GLY A 618 -33.72 -4.59 -5.22
C GLY A 618 -32.60 -4.00 -6.07
N ASP A 619 -31.38 -3.95 -5.53
CA ASP A 619 -30.17 -3.40 -6.11
C ASP A 619 -29.20 -4.44 -6.66
N ALA A 620 -29.43 -5.74 -6.47
CA ALA A 620 -28.54 -6.78 -7.00
C ALA A 620 -28.70 -7.07 -8.51
N GLN A 621 -28.36 -6.09 -9.35
CA GLN A 621 -28.52 -6.14 -10.79
C GLN A 621 -27.36 -6.89 -11.45
N VAL A 622 -27.68 -7.92 -12.23
CA VAL A 622 -26.64 -8.70 -12.95
C VAL A 622 -26.90 -8.67 -14.45
N LEU A 623 -26.10 -7.95 -15.26
CA LEU A 623 -25.00 -7.03 -14.91
C LEU A 623 -25.51 -5.67 -14.39
N HIS A 624 -24.76 -4.96 -13.55
CA HIS A 624 -25.13 -3.59 -13.14
C HIS A 624 -25.12 -2.60 -14.30
N TYR A 625 -24.06 -2.66 -15.11
CA TYR A 625 -23.89 -1.79 -16.26
C TYR A 625 -23.62 -2.61 -17.51
N SER A 626 -24.35 -2.32 -18.58
CA SER A 626 -24.16 -2.98 -19.87
C SER A 626 -24.73 -2.13 -21.00
N PRO A 627 -24.36 -2.39 -22.27
CA PRO A 627 -24.97 -1.71 -23.41
C PRO A 627 -26.50 -1.83 -23.49
N ALA A 628 -27.07 -2.89 -22.91
CA ALA A 628 -28.52 -3.11 -22.85
C ALA A 628 -29.20 -2.45 -21.62
N GLY A 629 -28.42 -1.71 -20.81
CA GLY A 629 -28.82 -1.21 -19.49
C GLY A 629 -28.56 -2.21 -18.37
N ALA A 630 -28.97 -1.85 -17.16
CA ALA A 630 -28.89 -2.72 -16.00
C ALA A 630 -29.72 -4.00 -16.18
N GLY A 631 -29.15 -5.11 -15.73
CA GLY A 631 -29.82 -6.40 -15.66
C GLY A 631 -30.93 -6.43 -14.61
N ALA A 632 -31.67 -7.53 -14.59
CA ALA A 632 -32.68 -7.73 -13.56
C ALA A 632 -32.03 -7.95 -12.19
N ASN A 633 -32.70 -7.45 -11.14
CA ASN A 633 -32.39 -7.83 -9.76
C ASN A 633 -32.38 -9.36 -9.61
N GLN A 634 -31.40 -9.89 -8.91
CA GLN A 634 -31.24 -11.32 -8.64
C GLN A 634 -31.54 -11.58 -7.15
N PRO A 635 -32.74 -12.05 -6.78
CA PRO A 635 -33.14 -12.15 -5.37
C PRO A 635 -32.26 -13.05 -4.50
N ALA A 636 -31.56 -14.00 -5.11
CA ALA A 636 -30.63 -14.89 -4.42
C ALA A 636 -29.27 -14.24 -4.15
N LEU A 637 -28.94 -13.14 -4.83
CA LEU A 637 -27.71 -12.35 -4.68
C LEU A 637 -27.95 -11.02 -3.96
N ASP A 638 -29.18 -10.54 -3.95
CA ASP A 638 -29.69 -9.36 -3.22
C ASP A 638 -29.56 -9.53 -1.71
N ILE A 639 -28.56 -8.90 -1.11
CA ILE A 639 -28.30 -8.93 0.33
C ILE A 639 -29.24 -7.95 1.00
N VAL A 640 -29.74 -8.32 2.19
CA VAL A 640 -30.59 -7.46 3.04
C VAL A 640 -29.90 -7.18 4.37
N SER A 641 -29.02 -8.08 4.81
CA SER A 641 -28.15 -7.83 5.95
C SER A 641 -26.99 -8.81 6.03
N LEU A 642 -25.91 -8.33 6.64
CA LEU A 642 -24.76 -9.11 7.07
C LEU A 642 -24.62 -9.03 8.60
N GLN A 643 -24.38 -10.16 9.24
CA GLN A 643 -24.03 -10.24 10.66
C GLN A 643 -22.83 -11.16 10.90
N LEU A 644 -21.90 -10.70 11.75
CA LEU A 644 -20.81 -11.50 12.32
C LEU A 644 -21.09 -11.79 13.80
N SER A 645 -20.77 -13.01 14.23
CA SER A 645 -20.84 -13.40 15.63
C SER A 645 -19.78 -14.44 15.98
N GLN A 646 -19.47 -14.57 17.27
CA GLN A 646 -18.62 -15.64 17.79
C GLN A 646 -19.45 -16.58 18.65
N PRO A 647 -19.95 -17.71 18.11
CA PRO A 647 -20.77 -18.63 18.87
C PRO A 647 -20.00 -19.28 20.04
N ASN A 648 -18.67 -19.37 19.92
CA ASN A 648 -17.76 -19.83 20.97
C ASN A 648 -16.34 -19.31 20.71
N GLN A 649 -15.39 -19.67 21.58
CA GLN A 649 -14.02 -19.14 21.54
C GLN A 649 -13.18 -19.60 20.34
N ALA A 650 -13.62 -20.64 19.64
CA ALA A 650 -12.89 -21.29 18.56
C ALA A 650 -13.52 -21.07 17.19
N HIS A 651 -14.65 -20.36 17.09
CA HIS A 651 -15.36 -20.21 15.83
C HIS A 651 -15.87 -18.79 15.62
N ILE A 652 -15.98 -18.40 14.36
CA ILE A 652 -16.74 -17.24 13.91
C ILE A 652 -17.89 -17.72 13.01
N THR A 653 -19.00 -17.01 13.04
CA THR A 653 -20.16 -17.26 12.20
C THR A 653 -20.53 -16.00 11.44
N VAL A 654 -20.62 -16.14 10.11
CA VAL A 654 -21.22 -15.18 9.19
C VAL A 654 -22.66 -15.59 8.94
N THR A 655 -23.59 -14.63 9.01
CA THR A 655 -24.99 -14.79 8.63
C THR A 655 -25.36 -13.72 7.62
N LEU A 656 -25.70 -14.16 6.41
CA LEU A 656 -26.27 -13.32 5.36
C LEU A 656 -27.78 -13.54 5.32
N THR A 657 -28.55 -12.46 5.25
CA THR A 657 -29.96 -12.52 4.86
C THR A 657 -30.08 -11.96 3.45
N LEU A 658 -30.74 -12.70 2.56
CA LEU A 658 -30.94 -12.32 1.17
C LEU A 658 -32.42 -12.00 0.93
N GLN A 659 -32.75 -11.36 -0.19
CA GLN A 659 -34.14 -11.10 -0.56
C GLN A 659 -34.94 -12.40 -0.71
N SER A 660 -34.40 -13.42 -1.39
CA SER A 660 -35.04 -14.73 -1.53
C SER A 660 -34.07 -15.85 -1.90
N LEU A 661 -34.07 -16.94 -1.11
CA LEU A 661 -33.32 -18.18 -1.40
C LEU A 661 -34.20 -19.30 -1.97
N SER A 662 -35.39 -18.97 -2.49
CA SER A 662 -36.32 -19.96 -3.07
C SER A 662 -35.82 -20.60 -4.37
N SER A 663 -34.88 -19.95 -5.06
CA SER A 663 -34.19 -20.46 -6.26
C SER A 663 -32.71 -20.10 -6.17
N LEU A 664 -31.83 -21.06 -6.47
CA LEU A 664 -30.38 -20.85 -6.58
C LEU A 664 -29.89 -20.96 -8.03
N LEU A 665 -30.81 -20.92 -9.00
CA LEU A 665 -30.45 -20.92 -10.41
C LEU A 665 -29.65 -19.64 -10.74
N PRO A 666 -28.50 -19.76 -11.40
CA PRO A 666 -27.71 -18.58 -11.76
C PRO A 666 -28.42 -17.74 -12.84
N PRO A 667 -28.10 -16.44 -12.92
CA PRO A 667 -28.58 -15.58 -14.01
C PRO A 667 -28.15 -16.14 -15.39
N PRO A 668 -28.91 -15.87 -16.46
CA PRO A 668 -28.56 -16.32 -17.80
C PRO A 668 -27.09 -15.99 -18.16
N GLY A 669 -26.39 -16.95 -18.79
CA GLY A 669 -24.98 -16.80 -19.15
C GLY A 669 -23.98 -17.14 -18.04
N ASN A 670 -24.44 -17.37 -16.81
CA ASN A 670 -23.60 -17.75 -15.68
C ASN A 670 -23.75 -19.22 -15.30
N THR A 671 -22.67 -19.81 -14.77
CA THR A 671 -22.61 -21.21 -14.31
C THR A 671 -23.01 -21.39 -12.84
N GLY A 672 -22.90 -20.35 -12.02
CA GLY A 672 -23.24 -20.44 -10.60
C GLY A 672 -23.24 -19.10 -9.87
N LEU A 673 -23.44 -19.19 -8.55
CA LEU A 673 -23.53 -18.09 -7.59
C LEU A 673 -22.45 -18.21 -6.52
N VAL A 674 -21.93 -17.10 -6.03
CA VAL A 674 -21.03 -17.00 -4.88
C VAL A 674 -21.58 -15.99 -3.90
N TRP A 675 -21.62 -16.37 -2.63
CA TRP A 675 -21.80 -15.47 -1.48
C TRP A 675 -20.51 -15.46 -0.70
N LEU A 676 -19.94 -14.28 -0.49
CA LEU A 676 -18.64 -14.11 0.14
C LEU A 676 -18.76 -13.05 1.23
N THR A 677 -18.05 -13.24 2.33
CA THR A 677 -17.82 -12.19 3.33
C THR A 677 -16.34 -12.12 3.59
N ARG A 678 -15.72 -10.95 3.36
CA ARG A 678 -14.28 -10.73 3.54
C ARG A 678 -13.99 -9.69 4.60
N TRP A 679 -12.79 -9.74 5.13
CA TRP A 679 -12.20 -8.73 6.02
C TRP A 679 -10.68 -8.79 5.95
N GLN A 680 -10.02 -7.79 6.53
CA GLN A 680 -8.58 -7.80 6.77
C GLN A 680 -8.27 -7.78 8.25
N PHE A 681 -7.19 -8.42 8.67
CA PHE A 681 -6.65 -8.17 10.00
C PHE A 681 -5.14 -8.41 10.03
N LEU A 682 -4.51 -7.87 11.07
CA LEU A 682 -3.07 -7.94 11.26
C LEU A 682 -2.60 -9.38 11.54
N SER A 683 -2.02 -10.01 10.53
CA SER A 683 -1.52 -11.38 10.52
C SER A 683 -0.10 -11.44 9.95
N THR A 684 0.25 -12.58 9.35
CA THR A 684 1.56 -12.84 8.72
C THR A 684 1.37 -13.10 7.22
N GLY A 685 2.18 -12.44 6.39
CA GLY A 685 2.25 -12.67 4.95
C GLY A 685 2.94 -13.99 4.60
N ASP A 686 2.99 -14.31 3.31
CA ASP A 686 3.46 -15.62 2.85
C ASP A 686 4.98 -15.83 3.02
N THR A 687 5.74 -14.76 3.30
CA THR A 687 7.19 -14.80 3.55
C THR A 687 7.56 -14.50 5.01
N GLY A 688 6.58 -14.41 5.92
CA GLY A 688 6.80 -14.12 7.34
C GLY A 688 6.73 -12.63 7.72
N GLU A 689 6.40 -11.77 6.77
CA GLU A 689 6.23 -10.33 6.93
C GLU A 689 4.93 -9.96 7.68
N GLU A 690 4.88 -8.76 8.27
CA GLU A 690 3.63 -8.19 8.77
C GLU A 690 2.66 -7.96 7.59
N SER A 691 1.39 -8.39 7.74
CA SER A 691 0.40 -8.21 6.68
C SER A 691 -1.00 -8.02 7.24
N TYR A 692 -1.76 -7.05 6.70
CA TYR A 692 -3.21 -6.98 6.88
C TYR A 692 -3.88 -7.92 5.89
N ARG A 693 -3.73 -9.21 6.20
CA ARG A 693 -4.07 -10.32 5.32
C ARG A 693 -5.58 -10.40 5.10
N ILE A 694 -5.99 -10.64 3.86
CA ILE A 694 -7.39 -10.83 3.50
C ILE A 694 -7.83 -12.25 3.89
N PHE A 695 -8.93 -12.34 4.64
CA PHE A 695 -9.61 -13.60 4.96
C PHE A 695 -11.06 -13.51 4.56
N TYR A 696 -11.66 -14.65 4.24
CA TYR A 696 -13.04 -14.71 3.81
C TYR A 696 -13.71 -16.03 4.15
N LEU A 697 -15.03 -15.96 4.33
CA LEU A 697 -15.95 -17.10 4.38
C LEU A 697 -16.94 -16.98 3.25
N GLY A 698 -17.35 -18.10 2.68
CA GLY A 698 -18.30 -18.08 1.59
C GLY A 698 -19.08 -19.37 1.38
N ALA A 699 -19.98 -19.29 0.41
CA ALA A 699 -20.73 -20.40 -0.13
C ALA A 699 -20.80 -20.26 -1.65
N ASN A 700 -20.73 -21.35 -2.40
CA ASN A 700 -20.98 -21.32 -3.84
C ASN A 700 -22.00 -22.38 -4.28
N SER A 701 -22.86 -22.02 -5.23
CA SER A 701 -23.85 -22.91 -5.84
C SER A 701 -23.60 -22.99 -7.34
N THR A 702 -23.35 -24.19 -7.85
CA THR A 702 -23.18 -24.43 -9.29
C THR A 702 -24.45 -25.03 -9.86
N ALA A 703 -24.99 -24.45 -10.93
CA ALA A 703 -26.20 -24.93 -11.60
C ALA A 703 -27.40 -25.18 -10.65
N GLY A 704 -27.56 -24.33 -9.62
CA GLY A 704 -28.65 -24.42 -8.63
C GLY A 704 -28.54 -25.58 -7.64
N GLN A 705 -27.40 -26.27 -7.56
CA GLN A 705 -27.19 -27.33 -6.59
C GLN A 705 -27.02 -26.79 -5.16
N PRO A 706 -27.17 -27.64 -4.13
CA PRO A 706 -26.87 -27.24 -2.75
C PRO A 706 -25.47 -26.62 -2.65
N PRO A 707 -25.31 -25.51 -1.90
CA PRO A 707 -24.02 -24.84 -1.85
C PRO A 707 -22.92 -25.64 -1.17
N VAL A 708 -21.69 -25.38 -1.57
CA VAL A 708 -20.48 -25.77 -0.83
C VAL A 708 -19.99 -24.58 -0.03
N PHE A 709 -19.77 -24.78 1.27
CA PHE A 709 -19.31 -23.75 2.20
C PHE A 709 -17.79 -23.82 2.35
N PHE A 710 -17.15 -22.67 2.39
CA PHE A 710 -15.70 -22.59 2.42
C PHE A 710 -15.16 -21.41 3.21
N ALA A 711 -13.90 -21.54 3.62
CA ALA A 711 -13.06 -20.46 4.08
C ALA A 711 -11.83 -20.36 3.18
N GLY A 712 -11.17 -19.22 3.24
CA GLY A 712 -9.86 -19.06 2.64
C GLY A 712 -9.22 -17.72 2.93
N THR A 713 -8.02 -17.61 2.38
CA THR A 713 -7.19 -16.42 2.41
C THR A 713 -6.41 -16.26 1.11
N GLY A 714 -6.16 -17.34 0.37
CA GLY A 714 -5.38 -17.30 -0.85
C GLY A 714 -3.90 -17.04 -0.59
N THR A 715 -3.06 -17.48 -1.52
CA THR A 715 -1.61 -17.24 -1.54
C THR A 715 -1.24 -16.23 -2.62
N SER A 716 -0.29 -15.37 -2.29
CA SER A 716 0.32 -14.38 -3.19
C SER A 716 1.19 -15.03 -4.26
N ALA A 717 1.58 -14.24 -5.25
CA ALA A 717 2.59 -14.66 -6.20
C ALA A 717 3.97 -14.74 -5.52
N THR A 718 4.74 -15.75 -5.89
CA THR A 718 6.14 -15.91 -5.45
C THR A 718 7.02 -14.76 -5.93
N PRO A 719 8.19 -14.54 -5.32
CA PRO A 719 9.16 -13.54 -5.77
C PRO A 719 9.55 -13.62 -7.25
N THR A 720 9.53 -14.80 -7.84
CA THR A 720 9.86 -15.02 -9.27
C THR A 720 8.64 -14.92 -10.19
N GLY A 721 7.48 -14.47 -9.69
CA GLY A 721 6.27 -14.26 -10.48
C GLY A 721 5.44 -15.52 -10.74
N VAL A 722 5.72 -16.65 -10.08
CA VAL A 722 4.82 -17.82 -10.12
C VAL A 722 3.55 -17.47 -9.35
N MET A 723 2.40 -17.56 -10.02
CA MET A 723 1.09 -17.30 -9.42
C MET A 723 0.81 -18.23 -8.24
N GLY A 724 0.36 -17.64 -7.12
CA GLY A 724 -0.33 -18.37 -6.07
C GLY A 724 -1.78 -18.69 -6.47
N ASN A 725 -2.56 -19.23 -5.55
CA ASN A 725 -3.99 -19.50 -5.77
C ASN A 725 -4.90 -18.30 -5.44
N GLY A 726 -4.39 -17.29 -4.72
CA GLY A 726 -5.14 -16.10 -4.32
C GLY A 726 -4.90 -14.88 -5.21
N CYS A 727 -4.05 -15.01 -6.24
CA CYS A 727 -3.68 -13.88 -7.07
C CYS A 727 -3.36 -14.28 -8.51
N ILE A 728 -3.89 -13.52 -9.48
CA ILE A 728 -3.37 -13.47 -10.85
C ILE A 728 -2.33 -12.37 -10.91
N THR A 729 -1.17 -12.70 -11.46
CA THR A 729 -0.12 -11.72 -11.72
C THR A 729 0.43 -11.89 -13.14
N ASN A 730 0.86 -10.78 -13.73
CA ASN A 730 1.67 -10.74 -14.94
C ASN A 730 3.04 -10.08 -14.71
N THR A 731 3.31 -9.62 -13.49
CA THR A 731 4.52 -8.90 -13.09
C THR A 731 4.92 -9.40 -11.71
N PRO A 732 6.15 -9.90 -11.49
CA PRO A 732 6.53 -10.55 -10.23
C PRO A 732 6.11 -9.76 -8.99
N GLN A 733 5.45 -10.43 -8.05
CA GLN A 733 4.97 -9.89 -6.76
C GLN A 733 3.96 -8.74 -6.79
N ASN A 734 3.53 -8.27 -7.97
CA ASN A 734 2.44 -7.30 -8.12
C ASN A 734 1.15 -8.06 -8.41
N CYS A 735 0.21 -8.09 -7.46
CA CYS A 735 -1.07 -8.72 -7.72
C CYS A 735 -1.94 -7.86 -8.63
N LYS A 736 -2.50 -8.48 -9.67
CA LYS A 736 -3.39 -7.82 -10.64
C LYS A 736 -4.85 -8.16 -10.43
N VAL A 737 -5.13 -9.41 -10.03
CA VAL A 737 -6.49 -9.85 -9.68
C VAL A 737 -6.42 -10.67 -8.40
N ILE A 738 -7.08 -10.22 -7.35
CA ILE A 738 -7.32 -10.99 -6.13
C ILE A 738 -8.36 -12.07 -6.42
N LEU A 739 -8.05 -13.28 -5.99
CA LEU A 739 -8.90 -14.45 -6.15
C LEU A 739 -9.35 -14.97 -4.78
N TYR A 740 -10.54 -15.56 -4.77
CA TYR A 740 -11.17 -16.13 -3.58
C TYR A 740 -11.35 -17.65 -3.73
N PRO A 741 -10.26 -18.44 -3.78
CA PRO A 741 -10.36 -19.90 -3.90
C PRO A 741 -11.06 -20.54 -2.69
N ASN A 742 -11.78 -21.63 -2.93
CA ASN A 742 -12.35 -22.49 -1.89
C ASN A 742 -11.22 -23.36 -1.31
N GLU A 743 -10.55 -22.92 -0.26
CA GLU A 743 -9.37 -23.59 0.30
C GLU A 743 -9.73 -24.62 1.37
N MET A 744 -10.60 -24.22 2.30
CA MET A 744 -11.03 -25.02 3.43
C MET A 744 -12.53 -25.30 3.32
N SER A 745 -12.95 -26.51 3.67
CA SER A 745 -14.37 -26.87 3.69
C SER A 745 -14.98 -26.52 5.05
N GLU A 746 -16.07 -25.75 5.04
CA GLU A 746 -16.69 -25.24 6.26
C GLU A 746 -18.08 -25.83 6.53
N THR A 747 -18.57 -25.59 7.75
CA THR A 747 -19.94 -25.91 8.11
C THR A 747 -20.86 -24.74 7.81
N GLY A 748 -21.93 -24.99 7.05
CA GLY A 748 -22.93 -23.96 6.79
C GLY A 748 -24.34 -24.52 6.56
N SER A 749 -25.30 -23.62 6.42
CA SER A 749 -26.70 -23.97 6.16
C SER A 749 -27.41 -22.89 5.36
N ILE A 750 -28.37 -23.31 4.53
CA ILE A 750 -29.39 -22.44 3.94
C ILE A 750 -30.72 -22.64 4.67
N ASN A 751 -31.36 -21.55 5.07
CA ASN A 751 -32.73 -21.54 5.55
C ASN A 751 -33.61 -20.70 4.62
N ALA A 752 -34.21 -21.35 3.63
CA ALA A 752 -35.08 -20.71 2.65
C ALA A 752 -36.35 -20.07 3.25
N ALA A 753 -36.80 -20.50 4.43
CA ALA A 753 -37.95 -19.87 5.10
C ALA A 753 -37.60 -18.52 5.73
N LYS A 754 -36.31 -18.29 6.02
CA LYS A 754 -35.78 -17.04 6.57
C LYS A 754 -34.89 -16.30 5.59
N ASN A 755 -34.71 -16.83 4.38
CA ASN A 755 -33.73 -16.37 3.37
C ASN A 755 -32.33 -16.15 3.93
N THR A 756 -31.87 -17.03 4.83
CA THR A 756 -30.55 -16.89 5.46
C THR A 756 -29.56 -17.93 4.98
N ILE A 757 -28.32 -17.50 4.76
CA ILE A 757 -27.14 -18.33 4.60
C ILE A 757 -26.27 -18.13 5.83
N THR A 758 -25.84 -19.22 6.46
CA THR A 758 -24.94 -19.19 7.61
C THR A 758 -23.70 -20.01 7.31
N VAL A 759 -22.53 -19.44 7.58
CA VAL A 759 -21.23 -20.13 7.46
C VAL A 759 -20.50 -19.97 8.79
N THR A 760 -20.08 -21.09 9.38
CA THR A 760 -19.32 -21.12 10.64
C THR A 760 -17.98 -21.78 10.37
N ALA A 761 -16.91 -21.07 10.71
CA ALA A 761 -15.55 -21.53 10.52
C ALA A 761 -14.76 -21.54 11.83
N PRO A 762 -13.86 -22.52 12.02
CA PRO A 762 -12.84 -22.46 13.06
C PRO A 762 -11.97 -21.22 12.89
N LEU A 763 -11.57 -20.58 13.99
CA LEU A 763 -10.60 -19.48 13.94
C LEU A 763 -9.26 -19.94 13.33
N THR A 764 -8.91 -21.22 13.43
CA THR A 764 -7.71 -21.80 12.82
C THR A 764 -7.67 -21.67 11.31
N ASP A 765 -8.83 -21.63 10.68
CA ASP A 765 -8.97 -21.68 9.22
C ASP A 765 -9.01 -20.26 8.62
N ILE A 766 -9.09 -19.25 9.51
CA ILE A 766 -9.09 -17.82 9.18
C ILE A 766 -7.94 -17.07 9.88
N GLY A 767 -6.80 -17.72 10.06
CA GLY A 767 -5.57 -17.06 10.53
C GLY A 767 -5.45 -16.88 12.04
N ASN A 768 -6.28 -17.56 12.83
CA ASN A 768 -6.28 -17.55 14.30
C ASN A 768 -6.37 -16.15 14.94
N PRO A 769 -7.34 -15.30 14.56
CA PRO A 769 -7.53 -14.04 15.25
C PRO A 769 -7.82 -14.31 16.74
N VAL A 770 -7.30 -13.47 17.62
CA VAL A 770 -7.45 -13.60 19.07
C VAL A 770 -8.38 -12.51 19.61
N LYS A 771 -8.89 -12.72 20.83
CA LYS A 771 -9.80 -11.75 21.48
C LYS A 771 -9.15 -10.36 21.50
N GLY A 772 -9.87 -9.38 20.97
CA GLY A 772 -9.42 -7.99 20.85
C GLY A 772 -8.88 -7.63 19.47
N ASP A 773 -8.59 -8.61 18.60
CA ASP A 773 -8.24 -8.33 17.21
C ASP A 773 -9.41 -7.65 16.51
N MET A 774 -9.06 -6.64 15.71
CA MET A 774 -9.99 -5.96 14.82
C MET A 774 -9.99 -6.66 13.47
N LEU A 775 -11.16 -7.08 13.01
CA LEU A 775 -11.41 -7.45 11.62
C LEU A 775 -11.89 -6.18 10.91
N TYR A 776 -11.00 -5.63 10.10
CA TYR A 776 -11.18 -4.38 9.39
C TYR A 776 -12.00 -4.57 8.13
N SER A 777 -12.83 -3.57 7.84
CA SER A 777 -13.54 -3.44 6.57
C SER A 777 -14.35 -4.69 6.21
N VAL A 778 -15.08 -5.26 7.17
CA VAL A 778 -15.95 -6.42 6.96
C VAL A 778 -17.06 -6.05 5.97
N THR A 779 -17.20 -6.81 4.89
CA THR A 779 -18.29 -6.65 3.91
C THR A 779 -18.69 -7.99 3.31
N ALA A 780 -19.97 -8.11 2.98
CA ALA A 780 -20.51 -9.19 2.16
C ALA A 780 -20.53 -8.76 0.70
N LEU A 781 -20.19 -9.70 -0.18
CA LEU A 781 -20.14 -9.53 -1.62
C LEU A 781 -20.87 -10.72 -2.24
N THR A 782 -21.75 -10.47 -3.21
CA THR A 782 -22.34 -11.54 -4.01
C THR A 782 -21.95 -11.40 -5.47
N PHE A 783 -21.80 -12.57 -6.09
CA PHE A 783 -21.39 -12.66 -7.48
C PHE A 783 -22.13 -13.77 -8.22
N ALA A 784 -22.30 -13.58 -9.52
CA ALA A 784 -22.45 -14.69 -10.45
C ALA A 784 -21.07 -15.06 -11.04
N PHE A 785 -20.89 -16.31 -11.47
CA PHE A 785 -19.64 -16.74 -12.10
C PHE A 785 -19.84 -17.67 -13.28
N THR A 786 -18.90 -17.63 -14.22
CA THR A 786 -18.86 -18.48 -15.41
C THR A 786 -17.56 -19.24 -15.48
N THR A 787 -17.58 -20.57 -15.43
CA THR A 787 -16.36 -21.38 -15.61
C THR A 787 -15.92 -21.37 -17.08
N PRO A 788 -14.63 -21.14 -17.40
CA PRO A 788 -13.46 -21.05 -16.51
C PRO A 788 -12.98 -19.62 -16.17
N ASN A 789 -13.83 -18.60 -16.32
CA ASN A 789 -13.47 -17.21 -16.00
C ASN A 789 -13.19 -17.05 -14.50
N LYS A 790 -12.11 -16.33 -14.18
CA LYS A 790 -11.68 -16.03 -12.81
C LYS A 790 -12.19 -14.68 -12.30
N ILE A 791 -12.57 -13.79 -13.21
CA ILE A 791 -13.27 -12.56 -12.87
C ILE A 791 -14.75 -12.90 -12.65
N LEU A 792 -15.24 -12.55 -11.48
CA LEU A 792 -16.61 -12.74 -11.06
C LEU A 792 -17.45 -11.58 -11.60
N THR A 793 -18.72 -11.89 -11.83
CA THR A 793 -19.72 -10.90 -12.20
C THR A 793 -20.31 -10.35 -10.91
N ASP A 794 -19.97 -9.13 -10.53
CA ASP A 794 -20.51 -8.48 -9.34
C ASP A 794 -22.03 -8.33 -9.42
N ALA A 795 -22.67 -8.50 -8.27
CA ALA A 795 -24.10 -8.44 -8.14
C ALA A 795 -24.52 -7.56 -6.98
N ASP A 796 -23.89 -7.66 -5.81
CA ASP A 796 -24.30 -6.86 -4.65
C ASP A 796 -23.18 -6.78 -3.61
N ALA A 797 -23.22 -5.73 -2.77
CA ALA A 797 -22.30 -5.55 -1.67
C ALA A 797 -22.90 -4.75 -0.52
N THR A 798 -22.67 -5.22 0.71
CA THR A 798 -23.07 -4.45 1.90
C THR A 798 -22.09 -3.34 2.20
N ARG A 799 -22.59 -2.24 2.79
CA ARG A 799 -21.73 -1.25 3.46
C ARG A 799 -20.77 -1.90 4.47
N VAL A 800 -19.55 -1.37 4.58
CA VAL A 800 -18.52 -1.91 5.46
C VAL A 800 -18.76 -1.62 6.95
N PHE A 801 -18.23 -2.49 7.81
CA PHE A 801 -18.06 -2.23 9.24
C PHE A 801 -16.84 -2.94 9.81
N ASP A 802 -16.37 -2.50 10.97
CA ASP A 802 -15.30 -3.16 11.70
C ASP A 802 -15.87 -4.08 12.80
N TYR A 803 -15.23 -5.24 12.98
CA TYR A 803 -15.63 -6.23 13.98
C TYR A 803 -14.50 -6.55 14.96
N VAL A 804 -14.73 -6.31 16.25
CA VAL A 804 -13.78 -6.71 17.31
C VAL A 804 -14.07 -8.13 17.77
N LEU A 805 -13.07 -9.00 17.72
CA LEU A 805 -13.17 -10.39 18.17
C LEU A 805 -13.37 -10.50 19.71
N GLY A 806 -14.34 -11.31 20.19
CA GLY A 806 -14.78 -11.37 21.60
C GLY A 806 -15.04 -12.76 22.24
N LYS A 807 -14.32 -13.04 23.35
CA LYS A 807 -14.29 -14.19 24.31
C LYS A 807 -13.44 -15.42 23.90
N GLY A 808 -12.12 -15.33 24.14
CA GLY A 808 -11.19 -16.45 24.39
C GLY A 808 -10.44 -16.25 25.74
N PRO A 809 -9.75 -17.26 26.30
CA PRO A 809 -9.00 -17.12 27.55
C PRO A 809 -7.88 -16.09 27.37
N GLN A 810 -7.69 -15.22 28.36
CA GLN A 810 -6.58 -14.28 28.39
C GLN A 810 -5.28 -15.04 28.68
N PRO A 811 -4.21 -14.82 27.91
CA PRO A 811 -2.86 -15.06 28.40
C PRO A 811 -2.68 -14.31 29.73
N THR A 812 -2.21 -14.99 30.78
CA THR A 812 -1.98 -14.32 32.06
C THR A 812 -0.62 -13.65 32.04
N CYS A 813 -0.62 -12.38 31.64
CA CYS A 813 0.45 -11.41 31.91
C CYS A 813 -0.18 -10.26 32.72
N PRO A 814 0.52 -9.62 33.67
CA PRO A 814 0.00 -8.44 34.34
C PRO A 814 -0.44 -7.37 33.30
N PRO A 815 -1.65 -6.81 33.41
CA PRO A 815 -2.14 -5.81 32.45
C PRO A 815 -1.14 -4.66 32.25
N GLY A 816 -0.84 -4.32 31.00
CA GLY A 816 0.11 -3.26 30.67
C GLY A 816 1.59 -3.66 30.70
N SER A 817 1.91 -4.94 30.87
CA SER A 817 3.29 -5.46 30.90
C SER A 817 3.59 -6.37 29.72
N THR A 818 4.87 -6.47 29.35
CA THR A 818 5.37 -7.50 28.43
C THR A 818 5.93 -8.65 29.26
N CYS A 819 5.43 -9.87 29.06
CA CYS A 819 5.99 -11.07 29.66
C CYS A 819 6.82 -11.82 28.63
N LYS A 820 8.02 -12.29 28.98
CA LYS A 820 8.91 -12.96 28.01
C LYS A 820 9.56 -14.18 28.65
N VAL A 821 9.68 -15.27 27.88
CA VAL A 821 10.56 -16.38 28.21
C VAL A 821 11.54 -16.60 27.07
N THR A 822 12.82 -16.62 27.43
CA THR A 822 13.91 -16.96 26.52
C THR A 822 14.79 -17.99 27.16
N GLY A 823 15.20 -19.00 26.40
CA GLY A 823 16.10 -20.00 26.93
C GLY A 823 16.53 -21.01 25.89
N GLY A 824 17.58 -21.72 26.22
CA GLY A 824 18.09 -22.81 25.40
C GLY A 824 18.99 -23.67 26.26
N GLY A 825 18.97 -24.97 25.98
CA GLY A 825 19.67 -25.94 26.81
C GLY A 825 19.27 -27.36 26.46
N TYR A 826 19.65 -28.30 27.33
CA TYR A 826 19.29 -29.69 27.16
C TYR A 826 18.94 -30.37 28.48
N ILE A 827 18.09 -31.38 28.39
CA ILE A 827 17.80 -32.36 29.43
C ILE A 827 18.32 -33.74 28.98
N PHE A 828 18.59 -34.64 29.92
CA PHE A 828 18.80 -36.04 29.58
C PHE A 828 17.46 -36.71 29.27
N VAL A 829 17.37 -37.42 28.13
CA VAL A 829 16.12 -38.03 27.64
C VAL A 829 16.03 -39.54 27.90
N ASP A 830 17.12 -40.16 28.33
CA ASP A 830 17.23 -41.59 28.63
C ASP A 830 18.26 -41.90 29.73
N GLN A 831 18.52 -43.19 29.97
CA GLN A 831 19.50 -43.65 30.99
C GLN A 831 20.95 -43.54 30.51
N GLN A 832 21.15 -43.44 29.20
CA GLN A 832 22.44 -43.27 28.54
C GLN A 832 22.91 -41.81 28.55
N GLN A 833 22.04 -40.91 29.03
CA GLN A 833 22.26 -39.47 29.12
C GLN A 833 22.32 -38.81 27.74
N ASP A 834 21.54 -39.30 26.77
CA ASP A 834 21.36 -38.63 25.48
C ASP A 834 20.66 -37.27 25.66
N HIS A 835 20.99 -36.32 24.78
CA HIS A 835 20.58 -34.92 24.93
C HIS A 835 19.28 -34.60 24.17
N GLY A 836 18.23 -34.24 24.91
CA GLY A 836 17.06 -33.54 24.38
C GLY A 836 17.30 -32.05 24.40
N THR A 837 17.63 -31.45 23.25
CA THR A 837 18.01 -30.04 23.15
C THR A 837 16.81 -29.16 22.80
N PHE A 838 16.66 -28.01 23.45
CA PHE A 838 15.58 -27.07 23.18
C PHE A 838 16.08 -25.64 22.95
N THR A 839 15.26 -24.85 22.28
CA THR A 839 15.36 -23.39 22.22
C THR A 839 13.97 -22.81 22.31
N ILE A 840 13.79 -21.76 23.10
CA ILE A 840 12.51 -21.11 23.35
C ILE A 840 12.68 -19.60 23.36
N ALA A 841 11.81 -18.90 22.64
CA ALA A 841 11.71 -17.46 22.67
C ALA A 841 10.24 -17.11 22.45
N VAL A 842 9.52 -16.80 23.53
CA VAL A 842 8.09 -16.48 23.50
C VAL A 842 7.85 -15.23 24.32
N ALA A 843 7.10 -14.28 23.77
CA ALA A 843 6.69 -13.05 24.41
C ALA A 843 5.18 -12.86 24.31
N VAL A 844 4.61 -12.27 25.35
CA VAL A 844 3.24 -11.73 25.40
C VAL A 844 3.38 -10.23 25.60
N ASP A 845 2.91 -9.44 24.65
CA ASP A 845 2.97 -7.98 24.75
C ASP A 845 1.82 -7.40 25.62
N PRO A 846 1.81 -6.08 25.90
CA PRO A 846 0.80 -5.45 26.76
C PRO A 846 -0.65 -5.59 26.27
N THR A 847 -0.85 -5.93 24.99
CA THR A 847 -2.17 -6.18 24.38
C THR A 847 -2.62 -7.63 24.54
N GLY A 848 -1.75 -8.51 25.06
CA GLY A 848 -1.97 -9.93 25.18
C GLY A 848 -1.55 -10.73 23.94
N ARG A 849 -0.90 -10.10 22.94
CA ARG A 849 -0.46 -10.79 21.72
C ARG A 849 0.73 -11.68 22.00
N ILE A 850 0.62 -12.96 21.63
CA ILE A 850 1.71 -13.93 21.72
C ILE A 850 2.54 -13.85 20.44
N ARG A 851 3.86 -13.71 20.58
CA ARG A 851 4.82 -13.87 19.48
C ARG A 851 5.95 -14.79 19.95
N GLY A 852 6.45 -15.64 19.07
CA GLY A 852 7.59 -16.47 19.44
C GLY A 852 7.68 -17.79 18.69
N LYS A 853 8.67 -18.58 19.09
CA LYS A 853 8.92 -19.91 18.59
C LYS A 853 9.55 -20.77 19.67
N ALA A 854 9.32 -22.08 19.56
CA ALA A 854 10.07 -23.08 20.29
C ALA A 854 10.50 -24.21 19.36
N ALA A 855 11.66 -24.79 19.64
CA ALA A 855 12.16 -25.97 18.95
C ALA A 855 12.72 -26.96 19.96
N TYR A 856 12.64 -28.24 19.63
CA TYR A 856 13.15 -29.33 20.44
C TYR A 856 13.64 -30.47 19.55
N THR A 857 14.79 -31.05 19.87
CA THR A 857 15.35 -32.22 19.19
C THR A 857 15.72 -33.30 20.19
N ASP A 858 15.33 -34.53 19.90
CA ASP A 858 15.74 -35.74 20.63
C ASP A 858 16.27 -36.76 19.60
N PRO A 859 17.60 -36.87 19.45
CA PRO A 859 18.22 -37.83 18.55
C PRO A 859 17.96 -39.29 18.92
N ALA A 860 17.78 -39.61 20.22
CA ALA A 860 17.53 -40.97 20.68
C ALA A 860 16.15 -41.48 20.26
N ALA A 861 15.19 -40.56 20.07
CA ALA A 861 13.85 -40.85 19.56
C ALA A 861 13.65 -40.50 18.07
N ASP A 862 14.70 -40.09 17.36
CA ASP A 862 14.63 -39.54 16.00
C ASP A 862 13.54 -38.47 15.85
N LEU A 863 13.45 -37.55 16.82
CA LEU A 863 12.41 -36.51 16.88
C LEU A 863 13.00 -35.11 16.66
N GLY A 864 12.50 -34.41 15.64
CA GLY A 864 12.63 -32.98 15.48
C GLY A 864 11.28 -32.28 15.60
N PHE A 865 11.13 -31.40 16.58
CA PHE A 865 9.94 -30.60 16.82
C PHE A 865 10.21 -29.11 16.63
N ARG A 866 9.29 -28.40 15.98
CA ARG A 866 9.25 -26.93 15.91
C ARG A 866 7.82 -26.43 16.00
N THR A 867 7.60 -25.30 16.67
CA THR A 867 6.29 -24.65 16.72
C THR A 867 5.89 -24.11 15.35
N THR A 868 4.64 -24.30 14.96
CA THR A 868 3.99 -23.66 13.81
C THR A 868 3.08 -22.51 14.26
N LEU A 869 2.40 -22.69 15.40
CA LEU A 869 1.57 -21.66 16.04
C LEU A 869 1.62 -21.83 17.55
N ILE A 870 1.78 -20.73 18.29
CA ILE A 870 1.62 -20.71 19.75
C ILE A 870 0.25 -20.11 20.07
N THR A 871 -0.64 -20.92 20.64
CA THR A 871 -2.02 -20.52 20.97
C THR A 871 -2.18 -20.11 22.43
N SER A 872 -1.24 -20.46 23.31
CA SER A 872 -1.22 -20.02 24.70
C SER A 872 0.19 -19.87 25.22
N ALA A 873 0.42 -18.83 26.03
CA ALA A 873 1.61 -18.64 26.83
C ALA A 873 1.17 -18.10 28.21
N ILE A 874 1.25 -18.95 29.22
CA ILE A 874 0.81 -18.67 30.59
C ILE A 874 2.06 -18.43 31.44
N PHE A 875 2.24 -17.20 31.91
CA PHE A 875 3.34 -16.82 32.79
C PHE A 875 2.88 -16.80 34.24
N ASN A 876 3.64 -17.43 35.13
CA ASN A 876 3.41 -17.38 36.57
C ASN A 876 4.74 -17.28 37.32
N ARG A 877 5.14 -16.03 37.64
CA ARG A 877 6.43 -15.69 38.25
C ARG A 877 7.58 -16.28 37.43
N ASN A 878 8.21 -17.31 37.94
CA ASN A 878 9.37 -17.97 37.35
C ASN A 878 8.99 -19.25 36.57
N THR A 879 7.73 -19.40 36.19
CA THR A 879 7.26 -20.51 35.34
C THR A 879 6.55 -19.98 34.11
N ALA A 880 6.70 -20.68 32.99
CA ALA A 880 5.92 -20.43 31.78
C ALA A 880 5.43 -21.74 31.16
N THR A 881 4.16 -21.78 30.77
CA THR A 881 3.58 -22.90 30.01
C THR A 881 3.15 -22.39 28.64
N ILE A 882 3.64 -23.03 27.59
CA ILE A 882 3.41 -22.64 26.20
C ILE A 882 2.73 -23.80 25.50
N SER A 883 1.65 -23.54 24.78
CA SER A 883 0.95 -24.57 24.00
C SER A 883 0.53 -24.05 22.64
N GLY A 884 0.31 -24.97 21.70
CA GLY A 884 -0.13 -24.63 20.35
C GLY A 884 0.03 -25.80 19.39
N THR A 885 0.21 -25.50 18.10
CA THR A 885 0.52 -26.48 17.07
C THR A 885 2.00 -26.40 16.68
N GLY A 886 2.57 -27.52 16.27
CA GLY A 886 3.93 -27.61 15.74
C GLY A 886 4.06 -28.76 14.75
N ALA A 887 5.25 -28.86 14.16
CA ALA A 887 5.61 -29.96 13.28
C ALA A 887 6.61 -30.88 14.00
N ALA A 888 6.23 -32.13 14.20
CA ALA A 888 7.10 -33.22 14.64
C ALA A 888 7.48 -34.07 13.42
N ASN A 889 8.75 -34.07 13.03
CA ASN A 889 9.24 -34.74 11.81
C ASN A 889 8.41 -34.38 10.56
N ASN A 890 8.04 -33.09 10.45
CA ASN A 890 7.20 -32.51 9.41
C ASN A 890 5.71 -32.92 9.42
N ALA A 891 5.25 -33.69 10.41
CA ALA A 891 3.83 -33.94 10.64
C ALA A 891 3.25 -32.97 11.69
N SER A 892 2.08 -32.38 11.39
CA SER A 892 1.40 -31.46 12.31
C SER A 892 0.97 -32.16 13.61
N THR A 893 1.16 -31.50 14.75
CA THR A 893 0.81 -32.01 16.08
C THR A 893 0.54 -30.88 17.07
N ASN A 894 -0.36 -31.10 18.04
CA ASN A 894 -0.48 -30.20 19.18
C ASN A 894 0.66 -30.42 20.18
N PHE A 895 1.11 -29.37 20.85
CA PHE A 895 2.17 -29.43 21.85
C PHE A 895 1.83 -28.65 23.13
N SER A 896 2.52 -29.02 24.21
CA SER A 896 2.64 -28.24 25.44
C SER A 896 4.07 -28.32 25.96
N ILE A 897 4.70 -27.15 26.15
CA ILE A 897 6.03 -26.98 26.74
C ILE A 897 5.86 -26.27 28.10
N GLY A 898 6.49 -26.81 29.13
CA GLY A 898 6.54 -26.19 30.46
C GLY A 898 7.98 -25.88 30.84
N VAL A 899 8.25 -24.66 31.30
CA VAL A 899 9.57 -24.21 31.73
C VAL A 899 9.53 -23.54 33.10
N GLN A 900 10.62 -23.66 33.85
CA GLN A 900 10.82 -22.98 35.13
C GLN A 900 12.25 -22.47 35.24
N ASP A 901 12.37 -21.17 35.53
CA ASP A 901 13.61 -20.45 35.83
C ASP A 901 13.85 -20.50 37.36
N LYS A 902 14.91 -21.14 37.82
CA LYS A 902 15.22 -21.29 39.25
C LYS A 902 16.52 -20.64 39.67
N ALA A 903 17.46 -20.44 38.75
CA ALA A 903 18.78 -19.91 39.08
C ALA A 903 19.46 -19.26 37.88
N GLU A 904 20.44 -18.40 38.16
CA GLU A 904 21.29 -17.77 37.15
C GLU A 904 22.77 -18.03 37.49
N PRO A 905 23.48 -18.92 36.77
CA PRO A 905 23.03 -19.71 35.61
C PRO A 905 22.11 -20.89 35.99
N GLY A 906 21.23 -21.27 35.07
CA GLY A 906 20.15 -22.26 35.27
C GLY A 906 20.54 -23.73 35.17
N ALA A 907 21.77 -24.05 34.74
CA ALA A 907 22.24 -25.43 34.67
C ALA A 907 22.22 -26.11 36.05
N GLY A 908 21.59 -27.28 36.13
CA GLY A 908 21.39 -28.05 37.37
C GLY A 908 20.20 -27.62 38.21
N GLN A 909 19.43 -26.58 37.81
CA GLN A 909 18.32 -26.02 38.60
C GLN A 909 17.04 -25.81 37.78
N ASP A 910 17.15 -25.14 36.62
CA ASP A 910 16.02 -24.85 35.73
C ASP A 910 15.39 -26.14 35.21
N THR A 911 14.11 -26.09 34.89
CA THR A 911 13.40 -27.28 34.38
C THR A 911 12.73 -27.01 33.05
N PHE A 912 12.74 -28.03 32.19
CA PHE A 912 12.06 -28.05 30.89
C PHE A 912 11.20 -29.31 30.78
N SER A 913 10.03 -29.19 30.15
CA SER A 913 9.18 -30.31 29.75
C SER A 913 8.52 -30.04 28.40
N ILE A 914 8.27 -31.10 27.64
CA ILE A 914 7.55 -31.08 26.36
C ILE A 914 6.60 -32.28 26.29
N ASN A 915 5.39 -32.05 25.81
CA ASN A 915 4.36 -33.05 25.53
C ASN A 915 3.79 -32.81 24.14
N LEU A 916 3.70 -33.85 23.32
CA LEU A 916 3.13 -33.81 21.97
C LEU A 916 1.89 -34.71 21.88
N GLN A 917 0.91 -34.34 21.06
CA GLN A 917 -0.28 -35.15 20.81
C GLN A 917 0.05 -36.51 20.16
N THR A 918 1.22 -36.64 19.54
CA THR A 918 1.74 -37.94 19.05
C THR A 918 1.98 -38.96 20.16
N GLY A 919 1.92 -38.54 21.43
CA GLY A 919 2.21 -39.37 22.61
C GLY A 919 3.64 -39.22 23.13
N TYR A 920 4.49 -38.44 22.45
CA TYR A 920 5.84 -38.16 22.91
C TYR A 920 5.85 -37.17 24.09
N SER A 921 6.61 -37.49 25.14
CA SER A 921 6.76 -36.65 26.33
C SER A 921 8.14 -36.80 26.97
N LYS A 922 8.77 -35.68 27.34
CA LYS A 922 10.01 -35.63 28.13
C LYS A 922 9.99 -34.45 29.11
N SER A 923 10.66 -34.61 30.24
CA SER A 923 10.84 -33.56 31.24
C SER A 923 12.11 -33.79 32.06
N GLY A 924 12.79 -32.72 32.46
CA GLY A 924 13.98 -32.84 33.30
C GLY A 924 14.52 -31.50 33.80
N VAL A 925 15.54 -31.59 34.65
CA VAL A 925 16.38 -30.46 35.07
C VAL A 925 17.43 -30.23 33.99
N LEU A 926 17.66 -28.97 33.61
CA LEU A 926 18.68 -28.60 32.63
C LEU A 926 20.05 -29.11 33.07
N GLN A 927 20.75 -29.81 32.17
CA GLN A 927 22.13 -30.26 32.40
C GLN A 927 23.16 -29.32 31.74
N GLY A 928 22.69 -28.48 30.81
CA GLY A 928 23.38 -27.31 30.31
C GLY A 928 22.40 -26.36 29.63
N GLY A 929 22.74 -25.07 29.61
CA GLY A 929 21.87 -24.00 29.12
C GLY A 929 21.28 -23.12 30.24
N ASN A 930 20.32 -22.28 29.86
CA ASN A 930 19.66 -21.33 30.76
C ASN A 930 18.23 -21.03 30.30
N ILE A 931 17.31 -20.75 31.23
CA ILE A 931 15.97 -20.22 30.97
C ILE A 931 15.81 -18.94 31.76
N GLN A 932 15.39 -17.87 31.08
CA GLN A 932 15.09 -16.58 31.68
C GLN A 932 13.62 -16.26 31.47
N ILE A 933 12.92 -15.92 32.55
CA ILE A 933 11.53 -15.43 32.51
C ILE A 933 11.50 -13.99 33.02
N HIS A 934 10.96 -13.08 32.20
CA HIS A 934 10.88 -11.64 32.43
C HIS A 934 9.43 -11.17 32.61
#